data_AF-A0A7S2CVE7-F1
#
_entry.id   AF-A0A7S2CVE7-F1
#
_cell.length_a   1.000
_cell.length_b   1.000
_cell.length_c   1.000
_cell.angle_alpha   90.00
_cell.angle_beta   90.00
_cell.angle_gamma   90.00
#
_symmetry.space_group_name_H-M   'P 1'
#
loop_
_entity.id
_entity.type
_entity.pdbx_description
1 polymer ?
#
loop_
_entity_poly.entity_id
_entity_poly.type
_entity_poly.pdbx_seq_one_letter_code
_entity_poly.pdbx_strand_id
1 'polypeptide(L)'
;KIELKTLEDQLLEKIANAPDDILSDKPLIDGLELTKATANEIAAAVEKGKETELSINAAREVYRGIAQEASMLYFMILKLNLVDHMYQYSLESFTQFFQKGMEKAELSDDVDVRCDTLRLSVRLVVYRWVSRGLFEKHKLIFLFNITLALLRAKTIGEDCGFCAEGMHFLLESSRKELAPSPLDWLSNMQWGAVELLSDKLDTFKPFADSIIETPQRFLEWFQKPNAEKEKLPMEWRSLDDAPFKKLLAIQCLRPDRLPAALVDFIRIVLPNGAAYSECDSDKNSYEVLEQIFADAGNTIPIYFILSPGVNVVADVDRLALKHRMTAGIDYHNISLGQGQDVFAQKALENGHKHGHWVILNNVHLMARWLIKVEKLLADYALKGSHKDFRVFLSSDPDTHIPVGILESCVKLTNDPPSGLKANLKQAFCAFSRNDYEEMDPRTKGIMFGLTHFHAIMLERRKFGPKGFNLIYPFSIGDLFNSASVLHNYMEHAPSKVPWDDLRYLFGEIMYGGHIINEFDRLLCATYLEHYMRDELLDEMELFPCLDDATSGLRAPATSKSYDTILEHIDTNLEGDSPLAYGLHMNAEVGFRTDQAELLFDTILRLSLQDLVSKQGPHSSQNRSEEVLKDILENYKDNRFDVPGLLASIDDMGPFENVFIQECERLNVLIDAMVSSLVELDLGFKGELTMSERMEELQLSLLKDAVPASWLRVAYPTMRPLKLWLADLAARYSQLLEWTNNPEVIPVVTWISGLFNPQSFLTAIMQCRAREKKSELDKMKIMTKMTKKMEAADFTEHSQGGAYICGLALEGARWDIGHSQVEPARPREMFSLMPVINCKAQSVVGRQDMRVFQCPVYMTQRRGPTYVFSAELRSKESKDKWVLAGVCLIMDII
;
A
#
# COMPACT_ATOMS: atom_id res chain seq x y z
N LYS A 1 -32.37 -52.45 -16.05
CA LYS A 1 -33.18 -52.51 -14.81
C LYS A 1 -34.68 -52.27 -15.07
N ILE A 2 -35.08 -51.16 -15.69
CA ILE A 2 -36.49 -50.90 -16.04
C ILE A 2 -37.02 -51.97 -17.00
N GLU A 3 -36.30 -52.25 -18.08
CA GLU A 3 -36.66 -53.27 -19.08
C GLU A 3 -36.74 -54.70 -18.52
N LEU A 4 -35.81 -55.05 -17.61
CA LEU A 4 -35.80 -56.34 -16.90
C LEU A 4 -37.07 -56.52 -16.06
N LYS A 5 -37.49 -55.48 -15.34
CA LYS A 5 -38.73 -55.47 -14.57
C LYS A 5 -39.96 -55.59 -15.47
N THR A 6 -39.98 -54.89 -16.60
CA THR A 6 -41.08 -55.00 -17.56
C THR A 6 -41.20 -56.42 -18.14
N LEU A 7 -40.06 -57.06 -18.44
CA LEU A 7 -40.03 -58.45 -18.93
C LEU A 7 -40.46 -59.44 -17.82
N GLU A 8 -40.05 -59.22 -16.57
CA GLU A 8 -40.51 -60.00 -15.41
C GLU A 8 -42.03 -59.84 -15.18
N ASP A 9 -42.56 -58.62 -15.23
CA ASP A 9 -43.98 -58.33 -15.09
C ASP A 9 -44.80 -58.97 -16.23
N GLN A 10 -44.30 -58.91 -17.47
CA GLN A 10 -44.89 -59.59 -18.64
C GLN A 10 -44.82 -61.11 -18.52
N LEU A 11 -43.74 -61.67 -17.95
CA LEU A 11 -43.62 -63.10 -17.69
C LEU A 11 -44.63 -63.54 -16.63
N LEU A 12 -44.77 -62.78 -15.54
CA LEU A 12 -45.74 -63.03 -14.47
C LEU A 12 -47.18 -62.97 -14.99
N GLU A 13 -47.50 -61.98 -15.83
CA GLU A 13 -48.82 -61.87 -16.47
C GLU A 13 -49.11 -63.05 -17.40
N LYS A 14 -48.10 -63.53 -18.15
CA LYS A 14 -48.25 -64.72 -19.00
C LYS A 14 -48.39 -66.02 -18.21
N ILE A 15 -47.67 -66.17 -17.10
CA ILE A 15 -47.78 -67.33 -16.19
C ILE A 15 -49.17 -67.36 -15.52
N ALA A 16 -49.70 -66.20 -15.11
CA ALA A 16 -51.02 -66.09 -14.50
C ALA A 16 -52.17 -66.48 -15.46
N ASN A 17 -51.93 -66.39 -16.77
CA ASN A 17 -52.90 -66.68 -17.83
C ASN A 17 -52.63 -68.00 -18.59
N ALA A 18 -51.68 -68.83 -18.13
CA ALA A 18 -51.30 -70.07 -18.81
C ALA A 18 -52.33 -71.21 -18.58
N PRO A 19 -52.58 -72.09 -19.58
CA PRO A 19 -53.46 -73.26 -19.44
C PRO A 19 -52.85 -74.37 -18.56
N ASP A 20 -53.66 -75.35 -18.13
CA ASP A 20 -53.26 -76.46 -17.21
C ASP A 20 -52.01 -77.25 -17.69
N ASP A 21 -51.73 -77.27 -18.99
CA ASP A 21 -50.50 -77.83 -19.58
C ASP A 21 -49.53 -76.73 -20.04
N ILE A 22 -48.73 -76.25 -19.09
CA ILE A 22 -47.76 -75.15 -19.24
C ILE A 22 -46.69 -75.45 -20.30
N LEU A 23 -46.39 -76.73 -20.57
CA LEU A 23 -45.35 -77.13 -21.53
C LEU A 23 -45.80 -76.98 -22.99
N SER A 24 -47.09 -76.75 -23.23
CA SER A 24 -47.66 -76.54 -24.57
C SER A 24 -47.60 -75.08 -25.05
N ASP A 25 -47.34 -74.12 -24.14
CA ASP A 25 -47.32 -72.68 -24.42
C ASP A 25 -45.95 -72.19 -24.91
N LYS A 26 -45.72 -72.33 -26.22
CA LYS A 26 -44.48 -71.87 -26.88
C LYS A 26 -44.16 -70.37 -26.62
N PRO A 27 -45.12 -69.43 -26.71
CA PRO A 27 -44.90 -68.02 -26.34
C PRO A 27 -44.36 -67.78 -24.93
N LEU A 28 -44.77 -68.60 -23.96
CA LEU A 28 -44.28 -68.51 -22.58
C LEU A 28 -42.82 -68.97 -22.47
N ILE A 29 -42.48 -70.07 -23.15
CA ILE A 29 -41.10 -70.61 -23.21
C ILE A 29 -40.16 -69.62 -23.89
N ASP A 30 -40.55 -69.07 -25.05
CA ASP A 30 -39.75 -68.08 -25.79
C ASP A 30 -39.57 -66.78 -24.98
N GLY A 31 -40.59 -66.34 -24.24
CA GLY A 31 -40.52 -65.20 -23.34
C GLY A 31 -39.59 -65.41 -22.15
N LEU A 32 -39.52 -66.63 -21.62
CA LEU A 32 -38.63 -67.01 -20.52
C LEU A 32 -37.18 -67.10 -21.00
N GLU A 33 -36.93 -67.65 -22.19
CA GLU A 33 -35.60 -67.64 -22.82
C GLU A 33 -35.11 -66.22 -23.12
N LEU A 34 -35.98 -65.36 -23.65
CA LEU A 34 -35.67 -63.95 -23.89
C LEU A 34 -35.33 -63.23 -22.58
N THR A 35 -36.17 -63.37 -21.55
CA THR A 35 -35.96 -62.73 -20.23
C THR A 35 -34.64 -63.20 -19.61
N LYS A 36 -34.33 -64.49 -19.72
CA LYS A 36 -33.05 -65.07 -19.26
C LYS A 36 -31.86 -64.53 -20.04
N ALA A 37 -31.97 -64.40 -21.37
CA ALA A 37 -30.92 -63.84 -22.20
C ALA A 37 -30.64 -62.36 -21.86
N THR A 38 -31.69 -61.54 -21.73
CA THR A 38 -31.59 -60.13 -21.33
C THR A 38 -31.06 -59.97 -19.89
N ALA A 39 -31.43 -60.86 -18.97
CA ALA A 39 -30.90 -60.86 -17.61
C ALA A 39 -29.39 -61.14 -17.58
N ASN A 40 -28.92 -62.10 -18.38
CA ASN A 40 -27.49 -62.41 -18.52
C ASN A 40 -26.72 -61.26 -19.19
N GLU A 41 -27.30 -60.61 -20.21
CA GLU A 41 -26.70 -59.44 -20.86
C GLU A 41 -26.57 -58.27 -19.88
N ILE A 42 -27.59 -58.01 -19.05
CA ILE A 42 -27.53 -56.97 -18.03
C ILE A 42 -26.52 -57.32 -16.93
N ALA A 43 -26.43 -58.59 -16.52
CA ALA A 43 -25.41 -59.03 -15.57
C ALA A 43 -23.99 -58.80 -16.11
N ALA A 44 -23.76 -59.14 -17.39
CA ALA A 44 -22.49 -58.86 -18.06
C ALA A 44 -22.21 -57.35 -18.19
N ALA A 45 -23.22 -56.54 -18.51
CA ALA A 45 -23.11 -55.09 -18.59
C ALA A 45 -22.83 -54.44 -17.23
N VAL A 46 -23.43 -54.96 -16.14
CA VAL A 46 -23.16 -54.51 -14.77
C VAL A 46 -21.73 -54.86 -14.36
N GLU A 47 -21.24 -56.05 -14.70
CA GLU A 47 -19.86 -56.43 -14.39
C GLU A 47 -18.85 -55.55 -15.15
N LYS A 48 -19.08 -55.32 -16.45
CA LYS A 48 -18.31 -54.35 -17.24
C LYS A 48 -18.41 -52.93 -16.68
N GLY A 49 -19.58 -52.57 -16.13
CA GLY A 49 -19.82 -51.29 -15.46
C GLY A 49 -18.95 -51.13 -14.21
N LYS A 50 -18.82 -52.18 -13.39
CA LYS A 50 -17.92 -52.18 -12.21
C LYS A 50 -16.45 -52.07 -12.62
N GLU A 51 -16.03 -52.80 -13.65
CA GLU A 51 -14.66 -52.70 -14.18
C GLU A 51 -14.36 -51.27 -14.67
N THR A 52 -15.31 -50.67 -15.38
CA THR A 52 -15.22 -49.29 -15.85
C THR A 52 -15.19 -48.30 -14.68
N GLU A 53 -16.02 -48.51 -13.65
CA GLU A 53 -16.04 -47.68 -12.43
C GLU A 53 -14.70 -47.72 -11.69
N LEU A 54 -14.09 -48.91 -11.55
CA LEU A 54 -12.76 -49.06 -10.97
C LEU A 54 -11.71 -48.29 -11.78
N SER A 55 -11.75 -48.38 -13.10
CA SER A 55 -10.85 -47.63 -13.98
C SER A 55 -11.05 -46.12 -13.88
N ILE A 56 -12.29 -45.64 -13.78
CA ILE A 56 -12.61 -44.21 -13.62
C ILE A 56 -12.14 -43.72 -12.25
N ASN A 57 -12.35 -44.49 -11.19
CA ASN A 57 -11.90 -44.13 -9.85
C ASN A 57 -10.38 -44.05 -9.77
N ALA A 58 -9.66 -45.00 -10.38
CA ALA A 58 -8.21 -44.94 -10.49
C ALA A 58 -7.74 -43.68 -11.25
N ALA A 59 -8.37 -43.36 -12.39
CA ALA A 59 -8.06 -42.14 -13.13
C ALA A 59 -8.38 -40.87 -12.34
N ARG A 60 -9.47 -40.87 -11.56
CA ARG A 60 -9.88 -39.72 -10.73
C ARG A 60 -8.86 -39.41 -9.64
N GLU A 61 -8.26 -40.42 -9.02
CA GLU A 61 -7.21 -40.23 -8.01
C GLU A 61 -5.97 -39.55 -8.59
N VAL A 62 -5.57 -39.93 -9.81
CA VAL A 62 -4.43 -39.32 -10.52
C VAL A 62 -4.61 -37.81 -10.67
N TYR A 63 -5.78 -37.35 -11.12
CA TYR A 63 -6.04 -35.94 -11.36
C TYR A 63 -6.54 -35.16 -10.13
N ARG A 64 -6.77 -35.83 -8.99
CA ARG A 64 -7.30 -35.20 -7.77
C ARG A 64 -6.42 -34.06 -7.27
N GLY A 65 -5.10 -34.21 -7.36
CA GLY A 65 -4.16 -33.15 -6.95
C GLY A 65 -4.33 -31.86 -7.75
N ILE A 66 -4.54 -31.94 -9.07
CA ILE A 66 -4.80 -30.78 -9.93
C ILE A 66 -6.12 -30.11 -9.53
N ALA A 67 -7.16 -30.90 -9.29
CA ALA A 67 -8.47 -30.37 -8.88
C ALA A 67 -8.42 -29.67 -7.51
N GLN A 68 -7.62 -30.19 -6.56
CA GLN A 68 -7.40 -29.57 -5.26
C GLN A 68 -6.65 -28.23 -5.40
N GLU A 69 -5.59 -28.17 -6.20
CA GLU A 69 -4.86 -26.92 -6.46
C GLU A 69 -5.74 -25.89 -7.19
N ALA A 70 -6.52 -26.31 -8.19
CA ALA A 70 -7.47 -25.43 -8.88
C ALA A 70 -8.55 -24.89 -7.93
N SER A 71 -9.10 -25.74 -7.06
CA SER A 71 -10.07 -25.30 -6.05
C SER A 71 -9.46 -24.29 -5.07
N MET A 72 -8.22 -24.53 -4.64
CA MET A 72 -7.48 -23.61 -3.78
C MET A 72 -7.29 -22.24 -4.46
N LEU A 73 -6.87 -22.21 -5.73
CA LEU A 73 -6.71 -20.98 -6.51
C LEU A 73 -8.04 -20.22 -6.63
N TYR A 74 -9.14 -20.91 -6.93
CA TYR A 74 -10.45 -20.28 -7.04
C TYR A 74 -10.89 -19.58 -5.75
N PHE A 75 -10.82 -20.27 -4.61
CA PHE A 75 -11.18 -19.68 -3.32
C PHE A 75 -10.25 -18.54 -2.89
N MET A 76 -8.98 -18.58 -3.30
CA MET A 76 -8.05 -17.48 -3.08
C MET A 76 -8.41 -16.24 -3.90
N ILE A 77 -8.78 -16.43 -5.16
CA ILE A 77 -9.20 -15.34 -6.06
C ILE A 77 -10.47 -14.67 -5.53
N LEU A 78 -11.44 -15.44 -5.02
CA LEU A 78 -12.65 -14.89 -4.41
C LEU A 78 -12.36 -13.95 -3.24
N LYS A 79 -11.32 -14.21 -2.46
CA LYS A 79 -10.93 -13.39 -1.31
C LYS A 79 -10.27 -12.06 -1.69
N LEU A 80 -9.86 -11.90 -2.96
CA LEU A 80 -9.24 -10.65 -3.40
C LEU A 80 -10.20 -9.46 -3.30
N ASN A 81 -11.51 -9.69 -3.28
CA ASN A 81 -12.51 -8.64 -3.05
C ASN A 81 -12.37 -7.92 -1.69
N LEU A 82 -11.70 -8.54 -0.71
CA LEU A 82 -11.38 -7.94 0.58
C LEU A 82 -10.22 -6.95 0.50
N VAL A 83 -9.39 -7.08 -0.53
CA VAL A 83 -8.28 -6.15 -0.79
C VAL A 83 -8.81 -4.92 -1.52
N ASP A 84 -9.61 -5.14 -2.57
CA ASP A 84 -10.21 -4.06 -3.36
C ASP A 84 -11.54 -4.53 -3.97
N HIS A 85 -12.55 -3.65 -3.96
CA HIS A 85 -13.88 -3.95 -4.52
C HIS A 85 -13.83 -4.33 -6.00
N MET A 86 -12.83 -3.84 -6.75
CA MET A 86 -12.68 -4.12 -8.17
C MET A 86 -12.31 -5.59 -8.45
N TYR A 87 -11.86 -6.35 -7.44
CA TYR A 87 -11.37 -7.72 -7.58
C TYR A 87 -12.46 -8.79 -7.39
N GLN A 88 -13.57 -8.64 -8.12
CA GLN A 88 -14.65 -9.63 -8.13
C GLN A 88 -14.49 -10.62 -9.29
N TYR A 89 -14.62 -11.91 -9.03
CA TYR A 89 -14.45 -12.95 -10.05
C TYR A 89 -15.52 -14.03 -9.90
N SER A 90 -16.04 -14.53 -11.02
CA SER A 90 -17.02 -15.62 -11.02
C SER A 90 -16.40 -17.00 -11.22
N LEU A 91 -17.14 -18.05 -10.83
CA LEU A 91 -16.80 -19.43 -11.13
C LEU A 91 -16.78 -19.71 -12.64
N GLU A 92 -17.67 -19.08 -13.40
CA GLU A 92 -17.74 -19.23 -14.85
C GLU A 92 -16.46 -18.75 -15.51
N SER A 93 -16.02 -17.53 -15.18
CA SER A 93 -14.75 -16.98 -15.66
C SER A 93 -13.58 -17.87 -15.27
N PHE A 94 -13.52 -18.33 -14.01
CA PHE A 94 -12.47 -19.24 -13.55
C PHE A 94 -12.45 -20.55 -14.35
N THR A 95 -13.62 -21.16 -14.60
CA THR A 95 -13.73 -22.44 -15.32
C THR A 95 -13.23 -22.32 -16.76
N GLN A 96 -13.49 -21.18 -17.42
CA GLN A 96 -12.99 -20.92 -18.77
C GLN A 96 -11.46 -20.81 -18.80
N PHE A 97 -10.87 -20.04 -17.87
CA PHE A 97 -9.41 -19.93 -17.79
C PHE A 97 -8.73 -21.24 -17.34
N PHE A 98 -9.42 -22.04 -16.52
CA PHE A 98 -8.98 -23.39 -16.17
C PHE A 98 -8.93 -24.30 -17.40
N GLN A 99 -9.98 -24.30 -18.24
CA GLN A 99 -9.99 -25.04 -19.51
C GLN A 99 -8.89 -24.57 -20.47
N LYS A 100 -8.73 -23.26 -20.64
CA LYS A 100 -7.62 -22.69 -21.42
C LYS A 100 -6.24 -23.12 -20.88
N GLY A 101 -6.09 -23.22 -19.56
CA GLY A 101 -4.89 -23.73 -18.91
C GLY A 101 -4.60 -25.18 -19.28
N MET A 102 -5.63 -26.02 -19.33
CA MET A 102 -5.50 -27.41 -19.77
C MET A 102 -5.17 -27.52 -21.26
N GLU A 103 -5.79 -26.71 -22.13
CA GLU A 103 -5.54 -26.70 -23.57
C GLU A 103 -4.13 -26.23 -23.93
N LYS A 104 -3.56 -25.29 -23.16
CA LYS A 104 -2.19 -24.78 -23.35
C LYS A 104 -1.10 -25.69 -22.80
N ALA A 105 -1.45 -26.67 -21.98
CA ALA A 105 -0.46 -27.56 -21.37
C ALA A 105 0.19 -28.46 -22.43
N GLU A 106 1.50 -28.68 -22.31
CA GLU A 106 2.20 -29.59 -23.21
C GLU A 106 1.74 -31.03 -22.98
N LEU A 107 1.50 -31.75 -24.08
CA LEU A 107 1.05 -33.14 -24.05
C LEU A 107 2.22 -34.05 -23.67
N SER A 108 1.96 -34.98 -22.74
CA SER A 108 2.91 -36.03 -22.35
C SER A 108 2.19 -37.36 -22.19
N ASP A 109 2.85 -38.44 -22.61
CA ASP A 109 2.39 -39.82 -22.46
C ASP A 109 2.61 -40.34 -21.03
N ASP A 110 3.62 -39.79 -20.33
CA ASP A 110 3.88 -40.08 -18.92
C ASP A 110 2.86 -39.35 -18.04
N VAL A 111 2.16 -40.11 -17.19
CA VAL A 111 1.07 -39.61 -16.35
C VAL A 111 1.56 -38.60 -15.32
N ASP A 112 2.73 -38.82 -14.73
CA ASP A 112 3.26 -37.96 -13.67
C ASP A 112 3.74 -36.63 -14.27
N VAL A 113 4.51 -36.70 -15.36
CA VAL A 113 4.96 -35.52 -16.12
C VAL A 113 3.76 -34.73 -16.65
N ARG A 114 2.74 -35.41 -17.18
CA ARG A 114 1.51 -34.75 -17.63
C ARG A 114 0.80 -34.02 -16.50
N CYS A 115 0.72 -34.63 -15.31
CA CYS A 115 0.08 -33.99 -14.17
C CYS A 115 0.84 -32.72 -13.74
N ASP A 116 2.16 -32.76 -13.70
CA ASP A 116 2.98 -31.60 -13.33
C ASP A 116 2.91 -30.48 -14.35
N THR A 117 2.94 -30.80 -15.66
CA THR A 117 2.77 -29.81 -16.74
C THR A 117 1.38 -29.17 -16.69
N LEU A 118 0.33 -29.95 -16.44
CA LEU A 118 -1.03 -29.44 -16.28
C LEU A 118 -1.13 -28.49 -15.08
N ARG A 119 -0.57 -28.85 -13.92
CA ARG A 119 -0.55 -27.97 -12.73
C ARG A 119 0.15 -26.65 -13.04
N LEU A 120 1.33 -26.72 -13.64
CA LEU A 120 2.12 -25.54 -13.98
C LEU A 120 1.40 -24.64 -14.99
N SER A 121 0.82 -25.21 -16.05
CA SER A 121 0.09 -24.46 -17.08
C SER A 121 -1.15 -23.78 -16.50
N VAL A 122 -1.99 -24.51 -15.77
CA VAL A 122 -3.20 -23.97 -15.14
C VAL A 122 -2.85 -22.85 -14.18
N ARG A 123 -1.86 -23.05 -13.30
CA ARG A 123 -1.42 -22.04 -12.33
C ARG A 123 -0.93 -20.77 -13.02
N LEU A 124 -0.12 -20.89 -14.06
CA LEU A 124 0.44 -19.74 -14.78
C LEU A 124 -0.65 -18.97 -15.55
N VAL A 125 -1.58 -19.67 -16.21
CA VAL A 125 -2.68 -19.05 -16.95
C VAL A 125 -3.63 -18.30 -16.02
N VAL A 126 -4.01 -18.93 -14.89
CA VAL A 126 -4.86 -18.30 -13.88
C VAL A 126 -4.15 -17.12 -13.23
N TYR A 127 -2.88 -17.27 -12.84
CA TYR A 127 -2.11 -16.17 -12.28
C TYR A 127 -2.02 -14.99 -13.24
N ARG A 128 -1.67 -15.22 -14.51
CA ARG A 128 -1.54 -14.16 -15.52
C ARG A 128 -2.87 -13.47 -15.81
N TRP A 129 -3.98 -14.21 -15.84
CA TRP A 129 -5.31 -13.63 -16.00
C TRP A 129 -5.66 -12.69 -14.83
N VAL A 130 -5.47 -13.16 -13.60
CA VAL A 130 -5.82 -12.40 -12.40
C VAL A 130 -4.88 -11.20 -12.24
N SER A 131 -3.56 -11.41 -12.36
CA SER A 131 -2.54 -10.37 -12.14
C SER A 131 -2.67 -9.17 -13.08
N ARG A 132 -3.13 -9.37 -14.32
CA ARG A 132 -3.44 -8.28 -15.26
C ARG A 132 -4.57 -7.36 -14.80
N GLY A 133 -5.46 -7.85 -13.96
CA GLY A 133 -6.55 -7.08 -13.34
C GLY A 133 -6.23 -6.55 -11.94
N LEU A 134 -5.02 -6.79 -11.42
CA LEU A 134 -4.57 -6.29 -10.12
C LEU A 134 -3.71 -5.03 -10.28
N PHE A 135 -3.77 -4.14 -9.29
CA PHE A 135 -2.79 -3.06 -9.15
C PHE A 135 -1.42 -3.64 -8.85
N GLU A 136 -0.36 -2.96 -9.29
CA GLU A 136 1.03 -3.43 -9.11
C GLU A 136 1.34 -3.76 -7.64
N LYS A 137 0.88 -2.90 -6.71
CA LYS A 137 1.03 -3.08 -5.25
C LYS A 137 0.41 -4.37 -4.70
N HIS A 138 -0.57 -4.97 -5.39
CA HIS A 138 -1.28 -6.16 -4.92
C HIS A 138 -0.80 -7.46 -5.61
N LYS A 139 -0.04 -7.37 -6.70
CA LYS A 139 0.47 -8.57 -7.42
C LYS A 139 1.37 -9.44 -6.53
N LEU A 140 2.29 -8.82 -5.79
CA LEU A 140 3.18 -9.54 -4.87
C LEU A 140 2.42 -10.21 -3.73
N ILE A 141 1.40 -9.54 -3.18
CA ILE A 141 0.52 -10.11 -2.14
C ILE A 141 -0.17 -11.38 -2.66
N PHE A 142 -0.74 -11.32 -3.86
CA PHE A 142 -1.41 -12.47 -4.46
C PHE A 142 -0.43 -13.62 -4.72
N LEU A 143 0.73 -13.32 -5.32
CA LEU A 143 1.75 -14.32 -5.63
C LEU A 143 2.32 -15.00 -4.37
N PHE A 144 2.56 -14.23 -3.31
CA PHE A 144 3.02 -14.78 -2.04
C PHE A 144 1.94 -15.66 -1.39
N ASN A 145 0.67 -15.27 -1.43
CA ASN A 145 -0.43 -16.10 -0.93
C ASN A 145 -0.53 -17.44 -1.67
N ILE A 146 -0.38 -17.47 -3.00
CA ILE A 146 -0.32 -18.72 -3.79
C ILE A 146 0.82 -19.60 -3.27
N THR A 147 2.02 -19.02 -3.16
CA THR A 147 3.22 -19.74 -2.71
C THR A 147 3.02 -20.32 -1.31
N LEU A 148 2.45 -19.55 -0.39
CA LEU A 148 2.13 -20.00 0.97
C LEU A 148 1.09 -21.12 1.01
N ALA A 149 0.06 -21.06 0.19
CA ALA A 149 -0.98 -22.08 0.16
C ALA A 149 -0.43 -23.42 -0.36
N LEU A 150 0.46 -23.38 -1.36
CA LEU A 150 1.18 -24.55 -1.86
C LEU A 150 2.15 -25.12 -0.82
N LEU A 151 2.88 -24.27 -0.09
CA LEU A 151 3.75 -24.69 1.02
C LEU A 151 2.95 -25.36 2.14
N ARG A 152 1.80 -24.79 2.53
CA ARG A 152 0.89 -25.39 3.54
C ARG A 152 0.34 -26.74 3.09
N ALA A 153 0.06 -26.88 1.79
CA ALA A 153 -0.36 -28.14 1.19
C ALA A 153 0.79 -29.16 1.04
N LYS A 154 2.03 -28.77 1.36
CA LYS A 154 3.26 -29.56 1.16
C LYS A 154 3.43 -30.04 -0.28
N THR A 155 2.95 -29.25 -1.25
CA THR A 155 3.12 -29.56 -2.68
C THR A 155 4.43 -29.01 -3.24
N ILE A 156 5.02 -28.02 -2.60
CA ILE A 156 6.29 -27.40 -2.99
C ILE A 156 7.19 -27.20 -1.76
N GLY A 157 8.48 -26.98 -2.00
CA GLY A 157 9.41 -26.41 -1.02
C GLY A 157 9.70 -27.27 0.20
N GLU A 158 9.81 -28.59 0.07
CA GLU A 158 10.15 -29.49 1.19
C GLU A 158 11.42 -29.06 1.94
N ASP A 159 12.43 -28.58 1.22
CA ASP A 159 13.72 -28.15 1.78
C ASP A 159 13.77 -26.68 2.20
N CYS A 160 12.71 -25.89 1.96
CA CYS A 160 12.78 -24.43 2.16
C CYS A 160 12.80 -23.99 3.64
N GLY A 161 12.59 -24.93 4.57
CA GLY A 161 12.57 -24.68 6.01
C GLY A 161 11.25 -24.12 6.54
N PHE A 162 10.15 -24.28 5.79
CA PHE A 162 8.81 -23.80 6.18
C PHE A 162 8.31 -24.45 7.48
N CYS A 163 7.79 -23.62 8.40
CA CYS A 163 7.14 -24.05 9.63
C CYS A 163 5.93 -23.16 9.96
N ALA A 164 4.91 -23.72 10.61
CA ALA A 164 3.69 -23.01 10.95
C ALA A 164 3.95 -21.89 11.97
N GLU A 165 4.84 -22.15 12.93
CA GLU A 165 5.28 -21.21 13.96
C GLU A 165 6.03 -20.04 13.33
N GLY A 166 6.95 -20.31 12.40
CA GLY A 166 7.68 -19.27 11.66
C GLY A 166 6.77 -18.43 10.78
N MET A 167 5.72 -19.03 10.20
CA MET A 167 4.70 -18.30 9.44
C MET A 167 3.90 -17.35 10.34
N HIS A 168 3.49 -17.81 11.52
CA HIS A 168 2.80 -16.98 12.51
C HIS A 168 3.70 -15.82 12.96
N PHE A 169 4.99 -16.10 13.20
CA PHE A 169 5.98 -15.07 13.50
C PHE A 169 6.10 -14.05 12.37
N LEU A 170 6.23 -14.48 11.11
CA LEU A 170 6.37 -13.58 9.97
C LEU A 170 5.16 -12.62 9.84
N LEU A 171 3.95 -13.09 10.18
CA LEU A 171 2.74 -12.26 10.13
C LEU A 171 2.53 -11.36 11.37
N GLU A 172 3.03 -11.74 12.55
CA GLU A 172 2.73 -11.06 13.83
C GLU A 172 3.90 -10.30 14.47
N SER A 173 5.13 -10.53 14.00
CA SER A 173 6.38 -10.08 14.65
C SER A 173 6.51 -8.56 14.83
N SER A 174 5.74 -7.74 14.11
CA SER A 174 5.84 -6.28 14.18
C SER A 174 5.19 -5.62 15.40
N ARG A 175 4.74 -6.37 16.42
CA ARG A 175 3.81 -5.82 17.45
C ARG A 175 4.15 -6.12 18.91
N LYS A 176 5.38 -6.50 19.23
CA LYS A 176 5.80 -6.69 20.63
C LYS A 176 7.16 -6.06 20.88
N GLU A 177 7.16 -5.00 21.67
CA GLU A 177 8.38 -4.58 22.35
C GLU A 177 8.69 -5.58 23.46
N LEU A 178 9.81 -6.27 23.29
CA LEU A 178 10.58 -6.83 24.39
C LEU A 178 11.90 -6.06 24.44
N ALA A 179 12.40 -5.88 25.67
CA ALA A 179 13.70 -5.37 26.13
C ALA A 179 14.39 -4.23 25.33
N PRO A 180 15.04 -3.27 26.03
CA PRO A 180 15.89 -2.30 25.36
C PRO A 180 17.02 -3.01 24.59
N SER A 181 17.30 -2.55 23.37
CA SER A 181 18.37 -3.11 22.54
C SER A 181 19.73 -2.93 23.22
N PRO A 182 20.58 -3.98 23.31
CA PRO A 182 21.95 -3.86 23.78
C PRO A 182 22.89 -3.23 22.73
N LEU A 183 22.39 -2.92 21.52
CA LEU A 183 23.17 -2.46 20.37
C LEU A 183 22.66 -1.11 19.87
N ASP A 184 23.56 -0.13 19.76
CA ASP A 184 23.21 1.25 19.35
C ASP A 184 22.65 1.38 17.93
N TRP A 185 22.96 0.41 17.05
CA TRP A 185 22.56 0.45 15.63
C TRP A 185 21.25 -0.27 15.33
N LEU A 186 20.69 -1.00 16.30
CA LEU A 186 19.46 -1.76 16.16
C LEU A 186 18.38 -1.14 17.07
N SER A 187 17.18 -0.92 16.54
CA SER A 187 16.09 -0.34 17.33
C SER A 187 15.56 -1.33 18.38
N ASN A 188 14.93 -0.82 19.44
CA ASN A 188 14.28 -1.67 20.46
C ASN A 188 13.23 -2.60 19.84
N MET A 189 12.48 -2.10 18.86
CA MET A 189 11.48 -2.90 18.13
C MET A 189 12.12 -4.06 17.35
N GLN A 190 13.23 -3.80 16.65
CA GLN A 190 13.97 -4.83 15.91
C GLN A 190 14.61 -5.84 16.86
N TRP A 191 15.16 -5.40 17.98
CA TRP A 191 15.73 -6.29 18.99
C TRP A 191 14.66 -7.18 19.63
N GLY A 192 13.51 -6.61 20.01
CA GLY A 192 12.38 -7.39 20.51
C GLY A 192 11.90 -8.45 19.51
N ALA A 193 11.96 -8.17 18.21
CA ALA A 193 11.68 -9.16 17.17
C ALA A 193 12.74 -10.29 17.11
N VAL A 194 14.03 -9.96 17.29
CA VAL A 194 15.14 -10.95 17.37
C VAL A 194 14.98 -11.86 18.59
N GLU A 195 14.65 -11.31 19.76
CA GLU A 195 14.41 -12.09 20.98
C GLU A 195 13.20 -13.02 20.80
N LEU A 196 12.09 -12.47 20.28
CA LEU A 196 10.88 -13.26 20.02
C LEU A 196 11.14 -14.39 19.00
N LEU A 197 11.97 -14.15 17.98
CA LEU A 197 12.36 -15.18 17.02
C LEU A 197 13.15 -16.31 17.71
N SER A 198 14.07 -15.92 18.58
CA SER A 198 14.93 -16.85 19.34
C SER A 198 14.12 -17.71 20.32
N ASP A 199 13.09 -17.13 20.95
CA ASP A 199 12.19 -17.83 21.87
C ASP A 199 11.22 -18.78 21.17
N LYS A 200 10.71 -18.41 20.00
CA LYS A 200 9.65 -19.16 19.31
C LYS A 200 10.16 -20.31 18.46
N LEU A 201 11.36 -20.21 17.91
CA LEU A 201 11.91 -21.21 17.01
C LEU A 201 13.22 -21.79 17.55
N ASP A 202 13.23 -23.11 17.77
CA ASP A 202 14.41 -23.82 18.27
C ASP A 202 15.67 -23.60 17.41
N THR A 203 15.51 -23.45 16.08
CA THR A 203 16.63 -23.16 15.17
C THR A 203 17.28 -21.80 15.45
N PHE A 204 16.53 -20.84 16.00
CA PHE A 204 16.96 -19.47 16.24
C PHE A 204 17.36 -19.17 17.68
N LYS A 205 17.30 -20.14 18.61
CA LYS A 205 17.75 -19.96 20.00
C LYS A 205 19.11 -19.26 20.16
N PRO A 206 20.18 -19.62 19.41
CA PRO A 206 21.48 -18.96 19.54
C PRO A 206 21.59 -17.64 18.74
N PHE A 207 20.52 -17.15 18.12
CA PHE A 207 20.57 -16.01 17.19
C PHE A 207 20.85 -14.69 17.91
N ALA A 208 20.12 -14.38 18.98
CA ALA A 208 20.36 -13.19 19.79
C ALA A 208 21.80 -13.17 20.34
N ASP A 209 22.24 -14.29 20.92
CA ASP A 209 23.60 -14.44 21.47
C ASP A 209 24.68 -14.23 20.39
N SER A 210 24.50 -14.81 19.21
CA SER A 210 25.43 -14.66 18.07
C SER A 210 25.63 -13.20 17.64
N ILE A 211 24.55 -12.41 17.66
CA ILE A 211 24.58 -10.99 17.29
C ILE A 211 25.35 -10.19 18.35
N ILE A 212 25.14 -10.50 19.63
CA ILE A 212 25.86 -9.86 20.76
C ILE A 212 27.33 -10.24 20.77
N GLU A 213 27.68 -11.49 20.46
CA GLU A 213 29.07 -11.95 20.42
C GLU A 213 29.86 -11.33 19.25
N THR A 214 29.21 -11.09 18.10
CA THR A 214 29.89 -10.62 16.88
C THR A 214 29.21 -9.41 16.19
N PRO A 215 28.98 -8.29 16.90
CA PRO A 215 28.14 -7.20 16.42
C PRO A 215 28.69 -6.51 15.17
N GLN A 216 30.02 -6.46 15.01
CA GLN A 216 30.66 -5.81 13.86
C GLN A 216 30.34 -6.51 12.53
N ARG A 217 30.32 -7.85 12.49
CA ARG A 217 30.01 -8.59 11.25
C ARG A 217 28.54 -8.47 10.87
N PHE A 218 27.66 -8.47 11.87
CA PHE A 218 26.24 -8.21 11.65
C PHE A 218 25.99 -6.77 11.22
N LEU A 219 26.73 -5.80 11.77
CA LEU A 219 26.68 -4.40 11.34
C LEU A 219 27.14 -4.24 9.88
N GLU A 220 28.21 -4.91 9.47
CA GLU A 220 28.66 -4.94 8.06
C GLU A 220 27.57 -5.49 7.14
N TRP A 221 26.95 -6.63 7.48
CA TRP A 221 25.84 -7.20 6.70
C TRP A 221 24.62 -6.27 6.71
N PHE A 222 24.28 -5.72 7.88
CA PHE A 222 23.17 -4.81 8.06
C PHE A 222 23.35 -3.61 7.15
N GLN A 223 24.52 -2.96 7.14
CA GLN A 223 24.82 -1.74 6.38
C GLN A 223 24.80 -1.91 4.85
N LYS A 224 24.88 -3.13 4.31
CA LYS A 224 24.81 -3.36 2.86
C LYS A 224 23.47 -2.89 2.27
N PRO A 225 23.46 -2.29 1.07
CA PRO A 225 22.23 -1.86 0.42
C PRO A 225 21.32 -3.06 0.13
N ASN A 226 21.85 -4.11 -0.52
CA ASN A 226 21.12 -5.31 -0.93
C ASN A 226 21.43 -6.50 -0.01
N ALA A 227 21.14 -6.36 1.29
CA ALA A 227 21.48 -7.35 2.31
C ALA A 227 20.76 -8.71 2.11
N GLU A 228 19.59 -8.70 1.47
CA GLU A 228 18.79 -9.89 1.15
C GLU A 228 19.51 -10.88 0.22
N LYS A 229 20.36 -10.38 -0.68
CA LYS A 229 21.15 -11.20 -1.61
C LYS A 229 22.45 -11.74 -1.01
N GLU A 230 22.84 -11.19 0.13
CA GLU A 230 24.10 -11.49 0.79
C GLU A 230 23.92 -12.59 1.83
N LYS A 231 25.00 -13.34 2.09
CA LYS A 231 25.01 -14.38 3.12
C LYS A 231 25.08 -13.75 4.50
N LEU A 232 24.28 -14.22 5.45
CA LEU A 232 24.41 -13.80 6.85
C LEU A 232 25.77 -14.25 7.43
N PRO A 233 26.27 -13.60 8.49
CA PRO A 233 27.54 -13.97 9.12
C PRO A 233 27.54 -15.37 9.76
N MET A 234 28.74 -15.94 9.93
CA MET A 234 28.99 -17.13 10.77
C MET A 234 28.20 -18.37 10.33
N GLU A 235 27.56 -19.05 11.29
CA GLU A 235 26.73 -20.25 11.07
C GLU A 235 25.43 -19.94 10.31
N TRP A 236 24.97 -18.69 10.34
CA TRP A 236 23.76 -18.25 9.64
C TRP A 236 23.90 -18.18 8.11
N ARG A 237 25.10 -18.46 7.58
CA ARG A 237 25.33 -18.67 6.14
C ARG A 237 24.50 -19.82 5.57
N SER A 238 24.19 -20.84 6.37
CA SER A 238 23.36 -21.97 5.95
C SER A 238 21.88 -21.62 5.77
N LEU A 239 21.45 -20.42 6.18
CA LEU A 239 20.08 -19.95 5.91
C LEU A 239 19.79 -19.76 4.43
N ASP A 240 20.81 -19.62 3.57
CA ASP A 240 20.61 -19.60 2.12
C ASP A 240 20.02 -20.92 1.58
N ASP A 241 20.32 -22.04 2.24
CA ASP A 241 19.76 -23.36 1.90
C ASP A 241 18.31 -23.50 2.42
N ALA A 242 17.89 -22.64 3.36
CA ALA A 242 16.56 -22.60 3.96
C ALA A 242 15.92 -21.21 3.78
N PRO A 243 15.54 -20.82 2.55
CA PRO A 243 15.16 -19.44 2.20
C PRO A 243 13.96 -18.91 3.00
N PHE A 244 13.04 -19.77 3.48
CA PHE A 244 11.97 -19.33 4.37
C PHE A 244 12.51 -18.83 5.73
N LYS A 245 13.49 -19.54 6.30
CA LYS A 245 14.13 -19.14 7.57
C LYS A 245 14.94 -17.86 7.39
N LYS A 246 15.58 -17.67 6.22
CA LYS A 246 16.27 -16.42 5.87
C LYS A 246 15.31 -15.23 5.89
N LEU A 247 14.08 -15.38 5.39
CA LEU A 247 13.05 -14.33 5.47
C LEU A 247 12.75 -13.89 6.91
N LEU A 248 12.71 -14.84 7.86
CA LEU A 248 12.45 -14.51 9.28
C LEU A 248 13.57 -13.66 9.89
N ALA A 249 14.82 -13.96 9.55
CA ALA A 249 15.96 -13.15 9.98
C ALA A 249 15.94 -11.74 9.35
N ILE A 250 15.58 -11.64 8.07
CA ILE A 250 15.43 -10.35 7.36
C ILE A 250 14.28 -9.54 7.96
N GLN A 251 13.15 -10.15 8.32
CA GLN A 251 12.03 -9.49 8.99
C GLN A 251 12.46 -8.78 10.28
N CYS A 252 13.37 -9.39 11.06
CA CYS A 252 13.86 -8.81 12.30
C CYS A 252 14.89 -7.68 12.07
N LEU A 253 15.85 -7.92 11.18
CA LEU A 253 17.01 -7.03 11.02
C LEU A 253 16.82 -5.96 9.92
N ARG A 254 16.16 -6.29 8.82
CA ARG A 254 16.03 -5.45 7.60
C ARG A 254 14.62 -5.54 7.01
N PRO A 255 13.57 -5.10 7.73
CA PRO A 255 12.19 -5.12 7.21
C PRO A 255 12.03 -4.32 5.90
N ASP A 256 12.85 -3.28 5.69
CA ASP A 256 12.90 -2.50 4.45
C ASP A 256 13.29 -3.32 3.20
N ARG A 257 13.95 -4.47 3.37
CA ARG A 257 14.34 -5.36 2.25
C ARG A 257 13.42 -6.54 2.08
N LEU A 258 12.42 -6.67 2.92
CA LEU A 258 11.53 -7.81 2.92
C LEU A 258 10.72 -7.96 1.62
N PRO A 259 10.16 -6.91 0.98
CA PRO A 259 9.46 -7.08 -0.29
C PRO A 259 10.38 -7.65 -1.40
N ALA A 260 11.64 -7.19 -1.46
CA ALA A 260 12.64 -7.72 -2.39
C ALA A 260 13.01 -9.17 -2.04
N ALA A 261 13.22 -9.46 -0.75
CA ALA A 261 13.50 -10.81 -0.27
C ALA A 261 12.35 -11.79 -0.56
N LEU A 262 11.09 -11.33 -0.52
CA LEU A 262 9.91 -12.13 -0.88
C LEU A 262 9.92 -12.49 -2.37
N VAL A 263 10.28 -11.55 -3.26
CA VAL A 263 10.42 -11.84 -4.70
C VAL A 263 11.49 -12.91 -4.92
N ASP A 264 12.66 -12.75 -4.30
CA ASP A 264 13.75 -13.73 -4.38
C ASP A 264 13.34 -15.10 -3.81
N PHE A 265 12.63 -15.11 -2.68
CA PHE A 265 12.08 -16.32 -2.07
C PHE A 265 11.12 -17.04 -3.02
N ILE A 266 10.18 -16.32 -3.63
CA ILE A 266 9.22 -16.90 -4.58
C ILE A 266 9.96 -17.46 -5.81
N ARG A 267 10.97 -16.73 -6.32
CA ARG A 267 11.77 -17.16 -7.46
C ARG A 267 12.48 -18.50 -7.21
N ILE A 268 12.91 -18.75 -5.97
CA ILE A 268 13.61 -19.97 -5.55
C ILE A 268 12.62 -21.10 -5.24
N VAL A 269 11.55 -20.82 -4.51
CA VAL A 269 10.65 -21.86 -3.96
C VAL A 269 9.56 -22.29 -4.94
N LEU A 270 9.04 -21.37 -5.76
CA LEU A 270 7.99 -21.69 -6.72
C LEU A 270 8.61 -22.29 -8.00
N PRO A 271 8.12 -23.44 -8.49
CA PRO A 271 8.59 -23.99 -9.76
C PRO A 271 8.36 -23.02 -10.91
N ASN A 272 9.43 -22.70 -11.63
CA ASN A 272 9.45 -21.65 -12.67
C ASN A 272 9.07 -20.25 -12.15
N GLY A 273 9.48 -19.92 -10.92
CA GLY A 273 9.12 -18.70 -10.20
C GLY A 273 9.42 -17.40 -10.95
N ALA A 274 10.48 -17.37 -11.77
CA ALA A 274 10.82 -16.23 -12.62
C ALA A 274 9.67 -15.83 -13.57
N ALA A 275 8.95 -16.82 -14.12
CA ALA A 275 7.82 -16.56 -15.01
C ALA A 275 6.62 -15.87 -14.32
N TYR A 276 6.56 -15.92 -12.99
CA TYR A 276 5.53 -15.26 -12.19
C TYR A 276 5.96 -13.85 -11.76
N SER A 277 7.21 -13.70 -11.29
CA SER A 277 7.74 -12.41 -10.85
C SER A 277 7.96 -11.44 -12.01
N GLU A 278 8.40 -11.95 -13.16
CA GLU A 278 8.70 -11.18 -14.37
C GLU A 278 7.53 -11.27 -15.38
N CYS A 279 6.31 -11.52 -14.89
CA CYS A 279 5.17 -11.73 -15.76
C CYS A 279 4.84 -10.46 -16.57
N ASP A 280 4.88 -10.59 -17.90
CA ASP A 280 4.62 -9.51 -18.87
C ASP A 280 5.63 -8.33 -18.82
N SER A 281 6.80 -8.48 -18.16
CA SER A 281 7.85 -7.44 -18.12
C SER A 281 8.39 -7.04 -19.49
N ASP A 282 8.38 -7.98 -20.43
CA ASP A 282 8.94 -7.80 -21.78
C ASP A 282 7.91 -7.21 -22.76
N LYS A 283 6.68 -6.96 -22.31
CA LYS A 283 5.56 -6.52 -23.15
C LYS A 283 5.14 -5.11 -22.79
N ASN A 284 4.73 -4.34 -23.79
CA ASN A 284 4.07 -3.05 -23.57
C ASN A 284 2.56 -3.23 -23.27
N SER A 285 1.90 -2.16 -22.80
CA SER A 285 0.46 -2.15 -22.47
C SER A 285 -0.41 -2.63 -23.64
N TYR A 286 -0.04 -2.24 -24.86
CA TYR A 286 -0.77 -2.57 -26.08
C TYR A 286 -0.68 -4.08 -26.43
N GLU A 287 0.48 -4.70 -26.30
CA GLU A 287 0.67 -6.14 -26.50
C GLU A 287 -0.09 -6.98 -25.46
N VAL A 288 -0.14 -6.51 -24.21
CA VAL A 288 -0.98 -7.12 -23.16
C VAL A 288 -2.45 -7.03 -23.54
N LEU A 289 -2.91 -5.87 -24.04
CA LEU A 289 -4.28 -5.69 -24.53
C LEU A 289 -4.59 -6.63 -25.71
N GLU A 290 -3.67 -6.85 -26.65
CA GLU A 290 -3.89 -7.79 -27.76
C GLU A 290 -4.10 -9.23 -27.26
N GLN A 291 -3.39 -9.64 -26.22
CA GLN A 291 -3.57 -10.96 -25.61
C GLN A 291 -4.90 -11.07 -24.86
N ILE A 292 -5.28 -10.02 -24.12
CA ILE A 292 -6.58 -9.97 -23.43
C ILE A 292 -7.74 -9.94 -24.43
N PHE A 293 -7.56 -9.26 -25.54
CA PHE A 293 -8.56 -9.24 -26.61
C PHE A 293 -8.79 -10.63 -27.22
N ALA A 294 -7.73 -11.43 -27.37
CA ALA A 294 -7.86 -12.83 -27.76
C ALA A 294 -8.53 -13.69 -26.68
N ASP A 295 -8.37 -13.32 -25.41
CA ASP A 295 -9.03 -13.99 -24.30
C ASP A 295 -10.52 -13.61 -24.14
N ALA A 296 -10.91 -12.41 -24.61
CA ALA A 296 -12.27 -11.88 -24.56
C ALA A 296 -13.14 -12.32 -25.74
N GLY A 297 -14.40 -12.64 -25.43
CA GLY A 297 -15.40 -13.07 -26.40
C GLY A 297 -16.41 -11.99 -26.78
N ASN A 298 -17.47 -12.39 -27.47
CA ASN A 298 -18.64 -11.55 -27.75
C ASN A 298 -19.63 -11.46 -26.57
N THR A 299 -19.45 -12.28 -25.54
CA THR A 299 -20.25 -12.30 -24.31
C THR A 299 -19.48 -11.79 -23.09
N ILE A 300 -18.16 -11.67 -23.20
CA ILE A 300 -17.26 -11.33 -22.08
C ILE A 300 -16.63 -9.96 -22.38
N PRO A 301 -17.08 -8.89 -21.73
CA PRO A 301 -16.52 -7.57 -21.93
C PRO A 301 -15.11 -7.44 -21.35
N ILE A 302 -14.39 -6.42 -21.82
CA ILE A 302 -13.11 -6.01 -21.23
C ILE A 302 -13.35 -4.79 -20.34
N TYR A 303 -12.81 -4.82 -19.13
CA TYR A 303 -12.93 -3.75 -18.15
C TYR A 303 -11.56 -3.15 -17.85
N PHE A 304 -11.37 -1.88 -18.18
CA PHE A 304 -10.19 -1.11 -17.86
C PHE A 304 -10.34 -0.43 -16.50
N ILE A 305 -9.48 -0.81 -15.57
CA ILE A 305 -9.32 -0.12 -14.29
C ILE A 305 -8.24 0.94 -14.50
N LEU A 306 -8.65 2.20 -14.47
CA LEU A 306 -7.78 3.32 -14.78
C LEU A 306 -7.06 3.81 -13.52
N SER A 307 -5.75 3.97 -13.65
CA SER A 307 -4.98 4.78 -12.72
C SER A 307 -4.92 6.23 -13.21
N PRO A 308 -4.85 7.22 -12.31
CA PRO A 308 -4.86 8.63 -12.69
C PRO A 308 -3.78 8.95 -13.74
N GLY A 309 -4.18 9.61 -14.83
CA GLY A 309 -3.26 10.06 -15.89
C GLY A 309 -3.01 9.05 -17.02
N VAL A 310 -3.70 7.91 -17.03
CA VAL A 310 -3.56 6.89 -18.09
C VAL A 310 -4.73 6.91 -19.07
N ASN A 311 -4.44 6.89 -20.37
CA ASN A 311 -5.44 6.89 -21.43
C ASN A 311 -5.45 5.55 -22.20
N VAL A 312 -6.48 4.73 -21.96
CA VAL A 312 -6.67 3.43 -22.63
C VAL A 312 -7.36 3.53 -24.00
N VAL A 313 -8.02 4.66 -24.29
CA VAL A 313 -8.78 4.85 -25.53
C VAL A 313 -7.88 4.79 -26.75
N ALA A 314 -6.68 5.39 -26.67
CA ALA A 314 -5.72 5.38 -27.77
C ALA A 314 -5.26 3.97 -28.15
N ASP A 315 -5.09 3.08 -27.16
CA ASP A 315 -4.72 1.68 -27.39
C ASP A 315 -5.88 0.89 -28.02
N VAL A 316 -7.12 1.16 -27.61
CA VAL A 316 -8.33 0.55 -28.22
C VAL A 316 -8.56 1.07 -29.64
N ASP A 317 -8.34 2.36 -29.91
CA ASP A 317 -8.45 2.95 -31.25
C ASP A 317 -7.44 2.30 -32.21
N ARG A 318 -6.20 2.06 -31.75
CA ARG A 318 -5.17 1.35 -32.52
C ARG A 318 -5.59 -0.10 -32.79
N LEU A 319 -6.17 -0.77 -31.81
CA LEU A 319 -6.69 -2.14 -31.96
C LEU A 319 -7.85 -2.19 -32.95
N ALA A 320 -8.79 -1.24 -32.88
CA ALA A 320 -9.91 -1.10 -33.79
C ALA A 320 -9.43 -0.91 -35.24
N LEU A 321 -8.42 -0.06 -35.44
CA LEU A 321 -7.79 0.15 -36.75
C LEU A 321 -7.16 -1.15 -37.30
N LYS A 322 -6.46 -1.92 -36.44
CA LYS A 322 -5.87 -3.21 -36.80
C LYS A 322 -6.93 -4.23 -37.26
N HIS A 323 -8.10 -4.20 -36.63
CA HIS A 323 -9.25 -5.05 -36.95
C HIS A 323 -10.19 -4.47 -38.03
N ARG A 324 -9.80 -3.36 -38.69
CA ARG A 324 -10.56 -2.69 -39.76
C ARG A 324 -11.93 -2.15 -39.34
N MET A 325 -12.09 -1.81 -38.06
CA MET A 325 -13.29 -1.14 -37.57
C MET A 325 -13.21 0.37 -37.83
N THR A 326 -14.32 0.96 -38.28
CA THR A 326 -14.39 2.40 -38.60
C THR A 326 -15.09 3.16 -37.47
N ALA A 327 -14.42 4.20 -36.93
CA ALA A 327 -14.97 5.05 -35.89
C ALA A 327 -16.28 5.75 -36.35
N GLY A 328 -17.30 5.71 -35.50
CA GLY A 328 -18.63 6.28 -35.74
C GLY A 328 -19.59 5.40 -36.55
N ILE A 329 -19.11 4.32 -37.17
CA ILE A 329 -19.95 3.37 -37.93
C ILE A 329 -20.01 2.04 -37.19
N ASP A 330 -18.88 1.33 -37.14
CA ASP A 330 -18.75 0.00 -36.53
C ASP A 330 -18.02 0.05 -35.19
N TYR A 331 -17.41 1.18 -34.86
CA TYR A 331 -16.76 1.43 -33.57
C TYR A 331 -17.30 2.71 -32.92
N HIS A 332 -17.88 2.57 -31.73
CA HIS A 332 -18.57 3.63 -31.00
C HIS A 332 -17.82 3.95 -29.71
N ASN A 333 -17.25 5.15 -29.63
CA ASN A 333 -16.58 5.65 -28.43
C ASN A 333 -17.47 6.66 -27.71
N ILE A 334 -17.91 6.30 -26.49
CA ILE A 334 -18.93 7.04 -25.75
C ILE A 334 -18.42 7.33 -24.34
N SER A 335 -18.21 8.60 -24.03
CA SER A 335 -17.91 9.06 -22.67
C SER A 335 -19.21 9.28 -21.90
N LEU A 336 -19.41 8.54 -20.82
CA LEU A 336 -20.64 8.59 -20.04
C LEU A 336 -20.68 9.86 -19.19
N GLY A 337 -21.87 10.45 -19.17
CA GLY A 337 -22.19 11.70 -18.50
C GLY A 337 -23.71 11.93 -18.56
N GLN A 338 -24.18 13.07 -18.09
CA GLN A 338 -25.61 13.35 -18.04
C GLN A 338 -26.26 13.28 -19.44
N GLY A 339 -27.20 12.34 -19.63
CA GLY A 339 -27.97 12.16 -20.87
C GLY A 339 -27.31 11.30 -21.96
N GLN A 340 -26.14 10.69 -21.71
CA GLN A 340 -25.44 9.83 -22.68
C GLN A 340 -25.90 8.36 -22.65
N ASP A 341 -26.72 7.98 -21.67
CA ASP A 341 -27.23 6.62 -21.46
C ASP A 341 -28.07 6.11 -22.64
N VAL A 342 -28.88 6.97 -23.25
CA VAL A 342 -29.72 6.61 -24.40
C VAL A 342 -28.87 6.29 -25.64
N PHE A 343 -27.81 7.05 -25.88
CA PHE A 343 -26.89 6.80 -27.00
C PHE A 343 -26.10 5.52 -26.79
N ALA A 344 -25.58 5.32 -25.57
CA ALA A 344 -24.87 4.11 -25.19
C ALA A 344 -25.73 2.85 -25.35
N GLN A 345 -26.99 2.89 -24.92
CA GLN A 345 -27.90 1.75 -25.07
C GLN A 345 -28.16 1.42 -26.55
N LYS A 346 -28.38 2.43 -27.41
CA LYS A 346 -28.55 2.22 -28.86
C LYS A 346 -27.30 1.63 -29.50
N ALA A 347 -26.12 2.10 -29.11
CA ALA A 347 -24.85 1.57 -29.61
C ALA A 347 -24.67 0.10 -29.22
N LEU A 348 -24.99 -0.27 -27.97
CA LEU A 348 -24.96 -1.65 -27.50
C LEU A 348 -25.95 -2.55 -28.25
N GLU A 349 -27.19 -2.09 -28.46
CA GLU A 349 -28.21 -2.83 -29.23
C GLU A 349 -27.79 -3.05 -30.69
N ASN A 350 -27.22 -2.01 -31.32
CA ASN A 350 -26.70 -2.09 -32.68
C ASN A 350 -25.48 -3.02 -32.75
N GLY A 351 -24.59 -2.96 -31.76
CA GLY A 351 -23.42 -3.82 -31.67
C GLY A 351 -23.79 -5.29 -31.50
N HIS A 352 -24.77 -5.60 -30.65
CA HIS A 352 -25.27 -6.96 -30.47
C HIS A 352 -25.79 -7.57 -31.79
N LYS A 353 -26.51 -6.77 -32.61
CA LYS A 353 -27.10 -7.21 -33.89
C LYS A 353 -26.11 -7.27 -35.05
N HIS A 354 -25.24 -6.27 -35.17
CA HIS A 354 -24.41 -6.06 -36.38
C HIS A 354 -22.91 -6.28 -36.15
N GLY A 355 -22.47 -6.53 -34.90
CA GLY A 355 -21.06 -6.81 -34.60
C GLY A 355 -20.19 -5.60 -34.32
N HIS A 356 -20.78 -4.47 -33.92
CA HIS A 356 -20.01 -3.25 -33.63
C HIS A 356 -19.21 -3.36 -32.33
N TRP A 357 -18.19 -2.52 -32.20
CA TRP A 357 -17.42 -2.35 -30.98
C TRP A 357 -17.92 -1.13 -30.22
N VAL A 358 -18.10 -1.25 -28.91
CA VAL A 358 -18.58 -0.15 -28.07
C VAL A 358 -17.62 0.02 -26.90
N ILE A 359 -17.03 1.20 -26.77
CA ILE A 359 -16.28 1.62 -25.58
C ILE A 359 -17.09 2.63 -24.78
N LEU A 360 -17.29 2.34 -23.50
CA LEU A 360 -17.97 3.20 -22.54
C LEU A 360 -16.96 3.73 -21.54
N ASN A 361 -16.67 5.03 -21.60
CA ASN A 361 -15.75 5.68 -20.68
C ASN A 361 -16.44 6.27 -19.45
N ASN A 362 -15.70 6.35 -18.36
CA ASN A 362 -16.12 6.95 -17.08
C ASN A 362 -17.37 6.31 -16.50
N VAL A 363 -17.44 4.97 -16.53
CA VAL A 363 -18.65 4.25 -16.12
C VAL A 363 -19.02 4.45 -14.65
N HIS A 364 -18.05 4.77 -13.79
CA HIS A 364 -18.24 5.11 -12.39
C HIS A 364 -19.18 6.32 -12.18
N LEU A 365 -19.21 7.28 -13.11
CA LEU A 365 -20.11 8.43 -13.05
C LEU A 365 -21.60 8.08 -13.21
N MET A 366 -21.91 6.87 -13.72
CA MET A 366 -23.28 6.40 -13.96
C MET A 366 -23.55 5.01 -13.37
N ALA A 367 -23.05 4.73 -12.16
CA ALA A 367 -23.20 3.43 -11.47
C ALA A 367 -24.63 2.86 -11.46
N ARG A 368 -25.67 3.70 -11.30
CA ARG A 368 -27.07 3.25 -11.32
C ARG A 368 -27.52 2.71 -12.69
N TRP A 369 -27.00 3.29 -13.78
CA TRP A 369 -27.32 2.84 -15.13
C TRP A 369 -26.58 1.54 -15.47
N LEU A 370 -25.40 1.32 -14.88
CA LEU A 370 -24.65 0.06 -15.05
C LEU A 370 -25.45 -1.18 -14.63
N ILE A 371 -26.32 -1.10 -13.62
CA ILE A 371 -27.22 -2.21 -13.25
C ILE A 371 -28.14 -2.61 -14.42
N LYS A 372 -28.54 -1.65 -15.26
CA LYS A 372 -29.32 -1.94 -16.48
C LYS A 372 -28.43 -2.55 -17.56
N VAL A 373 -27.20 -2.06 -17.72
CA VAL A 373 -26.22 -2.59 -18.67
C VAL A 373 -25.89 -4.04 -18.36
N GLU A 374 -25.69 -4.39 -17.10
CA GLU A 374 -25.49 -5.76 -16.63
C GLU A 374 -26.59 -6.71 -17.14
N LYS A 375 -27.86 -6.32 -16.94
CA LYS A 375 -29.02 -7.09 -17.42
C LYS A 375 -29.06 -7.20 -18.95
N LEU A 376 -28.74 -6.11 -19.65
CA LEU A 376 -28.70 -6.11 -21.12
C LEU A 376 -27.63 -7.05 -21.66
N LEU A 377 -26.42 -7.03 -21.08
CA LEU A 377 -25.32 -7.91 -21.49
C LEU A 377 -25.66 -9.39 -21.22
N ALA A 378 -26.30 -9.69 -20.09
CA ALA A 378 -26.78 -11.03 -19.79
C ALA A 378 -27.85 -11.49 -20.82
N ASP A 379 -28.82 -10.64 -21.15
CA ASP A 379 -29.83 -10.92 -22.17
C ASP A 379 -29.21 -11.16 -23.56
N TYR A 380 -28.17 -10.40 -23.91
CA TYR A 380 -27.45 -10.57 -25.17
C TYR A 380 -26.67 -11.88 -25.23
N ALA A 381 -26.05 -12.28 -24.12
CA ALA A 381 -25.38 -13.58 -24.01
C ALA A 381 -26.36 -14.74 -24.20
N LEU A 382 -27.56 -14.66 -23.61
CA LEU A 382 -28.62 -15.67 -23.78
C LEU A 382 -29.18 -15.75 -25.21
N LYS A 383 -29.33 -14.61 -25.89
CA LYS A 383 -29.86 -14.54 -27.26
C LYS A 383 -28.83 -14.93 -28.33
N GLY A 384 -27.54 -14.86 -27.99
CA GLY A 384 -26.44 -15.05 -28.91
C GLY A 384 -26.11 -13.78 -29.68
N SER A 385 -25.03 -13.10 -29.29
CA SER A 385 -24.51 -11.90 -29.97
C SER A 385 -23.75 -12.23 -31.26
N HIS A 386 -23.64 -11.25 -32.15
CA HIS A 386 -22.73 -11.34 -33.30
C HIS A 386 -21.28 -11.68 -32.87
N LYS A 387 -20.53 -12.40 -33.71
CA LYS A 387 -19.17 -12.89 -33.37
C LYS A 387 -18.16 -11.77 -33.13
N ASP A 388 -18.29 -10.69 -33.90
CA ASP A 388 -17.38 -9.53 -33.83
C ASP A 388 -17.79 -8.50 -32.77
N PHE A 389 -18.96 -8.66 -32.12
CA PHE A 389 -19.40 -7.74 -31.08
C PHE A 389 -18.40 -7.72 -29.93
N ARG A 390 -17.98 -6.53 -29.50
CA ARG A 390 -17.05 -6.33 -28.38
C ARG A 390 -17.47 -5.12 -27.55
N VAL A 391 -17.36 -5.25 -26.24
CA VAL A 391 -17.68 -4.18 -25.28
C VAL A 391 -16.46 -3.92 -24.41
N PHE A 392 -16.10 -2.64 -24.31
CA PHE A 392 -15.03 -2.13 -23.48
C PHE A 392 -15.62 -1.16 -22.46
N LEU A 393 -15.28 -1.32 -21.19
CA LEU A 393 -15.72 -0.47 -20.09
C LEU A 393 -14.49 0.18 -19.47
N SER A 394 -14.52 1.46 -19.13
CA SER A 394 -13.41 2.10 -18.40
C SER A 394 -13.90 2.94 -17.22
N SER A 395 -13.21 2.84 -16.10
CA SER A 395 -13.45 3.68 -14.92
C SER A 395 -12.23 3.79 -14.01
N ASP A 396 -12.26 4.85 -13.20
CA ASP A 396 -11.53 4.87 -11.94
C ASP A 396 -12.13 3.82 -10.97
N PRO A 397 -11.36 3.34 -9.99
CA PRO A 397 -11.84 2.38 -8.99
C PRO A 397 -12.96 2.99 -8.15
N ASP A 398 -14.11 2.33 -8.07
CA ASP A 398 -15.26 2.83 -7.31
C ASP A 398 -16.07 1.65 -6.72
N THR A 399 -16.50 1.80 -5.46
CA THR A 399 -17.26 0.79 -4.73
C THR A 399 -18.72 0.66 -5.18
N HIS A 400 -19.24 1.65 -5.92
CA HIS A 400 -20.60 1.63 -6.45
C HIS A 400 -20.75 0.85 -7.76
N ILE A 401 -19.65 0.38 -8.37
CA ILE A 401 -19.71 -0.43 -9.58
C ILE A 401 -20.39 -1.78 -9.26
N PRO A 402 -21.40 -2.22 -10.05
CA PRO A 402 -22.09 -3.47 -9.82
C PRO A 402 -21.16 -4.69 -9.88
N VAL A 403 -21.28 -5.57 -8.89
CA VAL A 403 -20.47 -6.80 -8.79
C VAL A 403 -20.63 -7.70 -10.01
N GLY A 404 -21.85 -7.85 -10.55
CA GLY A 404 -22.10 -8.71 -11.71
C GLY A 404 -21.37 -8.27 -12.98
N ILE A 405 -21.14 -6.97 -13.16
CA ILE A 405 -20.27 -6.47 -14.26
C ILE A 405 -18.83 -6.88 -14.00
N LEU A 406 -18.31 -6.63 -12.80
CA LEU A 406 -16.93 -6.96 -12.48
C LEU A 406 -16.67 -8.46 -12.62
N GLU A 407 -17.58 -9.32 -12.15
CA GLU A 407 -17.48 -10.78 -12.24
C GLU A 407 -17.46 -11.32 -13.67
N SER A 408 -18.22 -10.71 -14.58
CA SER A 408 -18.37 -11.14 -15.97
C SER A 408 -17.31 -10.58 -16.91
N CYS A 409 -16.54 -9.58 -16.50
CA CYS A 409 -15.53 -8.95 -17.33
C CYS A 409 -14.12 -9.50 -17.11
N VAL A 410 -13.33 -9.52 -18.19
CA VAL A 410 -11.86 -9.62 -18.10
C VAL A 410 -11.31 -8.24 -17.76
N LYS A 411 -10.56 -8.16 -16.68
CA LYS A 411 -10.06 -6.89 -16.14
C LYS A 411 -8.64 -6.64 -16.61
N LEU A 412 -8.35 -5.38 -16.92
CA LEU A 412 -7.02 -4.89 -17.23
C LEU A 412 -6.78 -3.60 -16.44
N THR A 413 -5.77 -3.62 -15.59
CA THR A 413 -5.28 -2.43 -14.90
C THR A 413 -4.11 -1.85 -15.68
N ASN A 414 -4.18 -0.56 -15.97
CA ASN A 414 -3.09 0.16 -16.64
C ASN A 414 -2.47 1.14 -15.64
N ASP A 415 -1.51 0.64 -14.86
CA ASP A 415 -0.73 1.46 -13.94
C ASP A 415 0.40 2.16 -14.72
N PRO A 416 0.63 3.48 -14.51
CA PRO A 416 1.78 4.14 -15.09
C PRO A 416 3.06 3.50 -14.55
N PRO A 417 4.11 3.37 -15.37
CA PRO A 417 5.34 2.74 -14.95
C PRO A 417 5.94 3.53 -13.78
N SER A 418 6.35 2.82 -12.73
CA SER A 418 6.88 3.45 -11.52
C SER A 418 8.37 3.72 -11.66
N GLY A 419 8.80 4.94 -11.33
CA GLY A 419 10.21 5.29 -11.16
C GLY A 419 10.61 6.54 -11.92
N LEU A 420 11.70 7.17 -11.50
CA LEU A 420 12.14 8.45 -12.04
C LEU A 420 12.48 8.35 -13.52
N LYS A 421 13.20 7.29 -13.91
CA LYS A 421 13.57 7.02 -15.31
C LYS A 421 12.34 6.88 -16.20
N ALA A 422 11.38 6.04 -15.78
CA ALA A 422 10.20 5.75 -16.57
C ALA A 422 9.32 6.99 -16.73
N ASN A 423 9.10 7.74 -15.65
CA ASN A 423 8.30 8.97 -15.70
C ASN A 423 8.98 10.10 -16.47
N LEU A 424 10.30 10.25 -16.36
CA LEU A 424 11.05 11.22 -17.17
C LEU A 424 10.94 10.89 -18.66
N LYS A 425 11.13 9.62 -19.01
CA LYS A 425 11.00 9.15 -20.39
C LYS A 425 9.58 9.37 -20.91
N GLN A 426 8.56 9.00 -20.14
CA GLN A 426 7.16 9.22 -20.51
C GLN A 426 6.83 10.70 -20.68
N ALA A 427 7.29 11.56 -19.76
CA ALA A 427 7.08 13.01 -19.82
C ALA A 427 7.74 13.62 -21.06
N PHE A 428 8.93 13.16 -21.43
CA PHE A 428 9.62 13.63 -22.64
C PHE A 428 8.97 13.07 -23.92
N CYS A 429 8.57 11.80 -23.93
CA CYS A 429 7.87 11.16 -25.04
C CYS A 429 6.47 11.75 -25.32
N ALA A 430 5.91 12.51 -24.39
CA ALA A 430 4.66 13.22 -24.58
C ALA A 430 4.78 14.33 -25.65
N PHE A 431 5.99 14.86 -25.88
CA PHE A 431 6.25 15.87 -26.90
C PHE A 431 6.57 15.24 -28.25
N SER A 432 6.07 15.84 -29.33
CA SER A 432 6.34 15.35 -30.68
C SER A 432 7.78 15.62 -31.09
N ARG A 433 8.35 14.69 -31.86
CA ARG A 433 9.73 14.81 -32.36
C ARG A 433 9.93 16.07 -33.22
N ASN A 434 8.93 16.42 -34.03
CA ASN A 434 9.02 17.58 -34.92
C ASN A 434 9.03 18.87 -34.13
N ASP A 435 8.10 19.02 -33.18
CA ASP A 435 8.00 20.23 -32.36
C ASP A 435 9.29 20.43 -31.56
N TYR A 436 9.85 19.35 -31.01
CA TYR A 436 11.11 19.43 -30.29
C TYR A 436 12.25 19.93 -31.18
N GLU A 437 12.40 19.38 -32.38
CA GLU A 437 13.53 19.74 -33.26
C GLU A 437 13.47 21.19 -33.76
N GLU A 438 12.27 21.75 -33.93
CA GLU A 438 12.05 23.14 -34.34
C GLU A 438 12.38 24.18 -33.25
N MET A 439 12.44 23.78 -31.97
CA MET A 439 12.74 24.69 -30.86
C MET A 439 14.19 25.19 -30.86
N ASP A 440 14.40 26.41 -30.35
CA ASP A 440 15.74 26.93 -30.13
C ASP A 440 16.49 26.16 -29.03
N PRO A 441 17.83 26.07 -29.08
CA PRO A 441 18.62 25.28 -28.12
C PRO A 441 18.37 25.65 -26.65
N ARG A 442 18.13 26.92 -26.33
CA ARG A 442 17.88 27.34 -24.94
C ARG A 442 16.53 26.80 -24.47
N THR A 443 15.49 26.93 -25.29
CA THR A 443 14.18 26.35 -25.01
C THR A 443 14.23 24.84 -24.91
N LYS A 444 15.02 24.14 -25.74
CA LYS A 444 15.28 22.70 -25.62
C LYS A 444 15.84 22.32 -24.25
N GLY A 445 16.86 23.04 -23.77
CA GLY A 445 17.43 22.83 -22.44
C GLY A 445 16.45 23.07 -21.29
N ILE A 446 15.70 24.17 -21.35
CA ILE A 446 14.68 24.50 -20.32
C ILE A 446 13.54 23.48 -20.35
N MET A 447 13.12 23.02 -21.53
CA MET A 447 12.09 21.98 -21.68
C MET A 447 12.52 20.69 -21.00
N PHE A 448 13.79 20.28 -21.15
CA PHE A 448 14.32 19.11 -20.46
C PHE A 448 14.38 19.30 -18.94
N GLY A 449 14.77 20.49 -18.47
CA GLY A 449 14.71 20.83 -17.04
C GLY A 449 13.28 20.76 -16.49
N LEU A 450 12.30 21.21 -17.27
CA LEU A 450 10.88 21.17 -16.92
C LEU A 450 10.30 19.74 -16.92
N THR A 451 10.69 18.88 -17.87
CA THR A 451 10.29 17.45 -17.87
C THR A 451 10.90 16.72 -16.68
N HIS A 452 12.15 17.01 -16.33
CA HIS A 452 12.80 16.47 -15.15
C HIS A 452 12.12 16.92 -13.85
N PHE A 453 11.82 18.22 -13.73
CA PHE A 453 11.04 18.77 -12.63
C PHE A 453 9.68 18.08 -12.50
N HIS A 454 8.94 17.92 -13.60
CA HIS A 454 7.65 17.22 -13.60
C HIS A 454 7.77 15.77 -13.11
N ALA A 455 8.76 15.03 -13.60
CA ALA A 455 9.01 13.65 -13.19
C ALA A 455 9.33 13.55 -11.69
N ILE A 456 10.10 14.50 -11.14
CA ILE A 456 10.39 14.58 -9.70
C ILE A 456 9.11 14.85 -8.91
N MET A 457 8.29 15.82 -9.32
CA MET A 457 7.05 16.15 -8.60
C MET A 457 6.07 14.97 -8.57
N LEU A 458 6.00 14.18 -9.65
CA LEU A 458 5.18 12.97 -9.71
C LEU A 458 5.70 11.84 -8.82
N GLU A 459 7.01 11.64 -8.77
CA GLU A 459 7.62 10.51 -8.07
C GLU A 459 7.83 10.79 -6.58
N ARG A 460 8.10 12.04 -6.22
CA ARG A 460 8.35 12.45 -4.83
C ARG A 460 7.16 12.15 -3.91
N ARG A 461 5.93 12.12 -4.43
CA ARG A 461 4.72 11.72 -3.67
C ARG A 461 4.82 10.31 -3.08
N LYS A 462 5.68 9.43 -3.62
CA LYS A 462 5.89 8.08 -3.11
C LYS A 462 6.43 8.06 -1.68
N PHE A 463 7.21 9.08 -1.29
CA PHE A 463 7.77 9.19 0.06
C PHE A 463 6.76 9.74 1.10
N GLY A 464 5.47 9.80 0.76
CA GLY A 464 4.40 10.23 1.66
C GLY A 464 4.65 11.64 2.21
N PRO A 465 4.45 11.87 3.53
CA PRO A 465 4.67 13.16 4.19
C PRO A 465 6.09 13.74 4.03
N LYS A 466 7.11 12.90 3.80
CA LYS A 466 8.50 13.35 3.56
C LYS A 466 8.67 13.97 2.18
N GLY A 467 7.89 13.48 1.21
CA GLY A 467 7.82 14.02 -0.13
C GLY A 467 7.06 15.33 -0.16
N PHE A 468 5.77 15.26 0.18
CA PHE A 468 4.85 16.39 0.30
C PHE A 468 3.97 16.23 1.53
N ASN A 469 3.60 17.32 2.18
CA ASN A 469 2.65 17.29 3.29
C ASN A 469 1.25 16.83 2.85
N LEU A 470 0.86 17.15 1.61
CA LEU A 470 -0.40 16.71 1.00
C LEU A 470 -0.15 16.07 -0.38
N ILE A 471 -1.08 15.24 -0.83
CA ILE A 471 -1.01 14.62 -2.15
C ILE A 471 -1.66 15.55 -3.17
N TYR A 472 -0.89 15.95 -4.19
CA TYR A 472 -1.36 16.81 -5.27
C TYR A 472 -1.56 16.02 -6.58
N PRO A 473 -2.64 16.29 -7.33
CA PRO A 473 -2.96 15.57 -8.56
C PRO A 473 -2.25 16.19 -9.78
N PHE A 474 -0.91 16.24 -9.76
CA PHE A 474 -0.15 16.70 -10.91
C PHE A 474 -0.38 15.80 -12.13
N SER A 475 -0.54 16.41 -13.30
CA SER A 475 -0.90 15.75 -14.54
C SER A 475 0.03 16.13 -15.69
N ILE A 476 0.06 15.32 -16.74
CA ILE A 476 0.80 15.66 -17.97
C ILE A 476 0.26 16.96 -18.61
N GLY A 477 -1.00 17.32 -18.35
CA GLY A 477 -1.60 18.57 -18.79
C GLY A 477 -0.89 19.79 -18.20
N ASP A 478 -0.43 19.71 -16.95
CA ASP A 478 0.34 20.80 -16.31
C ASP A 478 1.69 21.01 -17.00
N LEU A 479 2.34 19.91 -17.41
CA LEU A 479 3.57 19.94 -18.19
C LEU A 479 3.34 20.54 -19.59
N PHE A 480 2.31 20.11 -20.32
CA PHE A 480 2.00 20.66 -21.64
C PHE A 480 1.68 22.14 -21.60
N ASN A 481 0.84 22.58 -20.66
CA ASN A 481 0.52 23.99 -20.51
C ASN A 481 1.76 24.82 -20.13
N SER A 482 2.62 24.28 -19.26
CA SER A 482 3.89 24.93 -18.90
C SER A 482 4.85 25.03 -20.11
N ALA A 483 4.92 23.99 -20.94
CA ALA A 483 5.69 23.97 -22.17
C ALA A 483 5.16 24.96 -23.22
N SER A 484 3.84 25.08 -23.37
CA SER A 484 3.22 26.09 -24.25
C SER A 484 3.50 27.52 -23.76
N VAL A 485 3.42 27.76 -22.44
CA VAL A 485 3.79 29.05 -21.84
C VAL A 485 5.27 29.34 -22.05
N LEU A 486 6.14 28.34 -21.86
CA LEU A 486 7.58 28.47 -22.13
C LEU A 486 7.84 28.90 -23.57
N HIS A 487 7.23 28.22 -24.54
CA HIS A 487 7.42 28.52 -25.96
C HIS A 487 7.00 29.96 -26.29
N ASN A 488 5.77 30.34 -25.93
CA ASN A 488 5.24 31.68 -26.17
C ASN A 488 6.08 32.77 -25.48
N TYR A 489 6.59 32.49 -24.28
CA TYR A 489 7.40 33.44 -23.53
C TYR A 489 8.80 33.59 -24.13
N MET A 490 9.43 32.49 -24.56
CA MET A 490 10.77 32.47 -25.15
C MET A 490 10.84 33.06 -26.56
N GLU A 491 9.77 32.95 -27.36
CA GLU A 491 9.67 33.61 -28.68
C GLU A 491 9.82 35.14 -28.59
N HIS A 492 9.34 35.72 -27.49
CA HIS A 492 9.38 37.18 -27.25
C HIS A 492 10.46 37.58 -26.23
N ALA A 493 11.24 36.62 -25.71
CA ALA A 493 12.17 36.86 -24.62
C ALA A 493 13.45 37.58 -25.08
N PRO A 494 14.09 38.35 -24.18
CA PRO A 494 15.40 38.93 -24.42
C PRO A 494 16.51 37.86 -24.55
N SER A 495 17.72 38.29 -24.92
CA SER A 495 18.87 37.38 -25.06
C SER A 495 19.25 36.67 -23.76
N LYS A 496 18.98 37.29 -22.60
CA LYS A 496 19.10 36.68 -21.28
C LYS A 496 17.79 36.03 -20.88
N VAL A 497 17.86 34.78 -20.41
CA VAL A 497 16.68 34.03 -19.95
C VAL A 497 16.09 34.68 -18.68
N PRO A 498 14.78 35.01 -18.63
CA PRO A 498 14.14 35.60 -17.45
C PRO A 498 13.78 34.53 -16.41
N TRP A 499 14.77 34.06 -15.65
CA TRP A 499 14.58 32.96 -14.70
C TRP A 499 13.54 33.26 -13.61
N ASP A 500 13.46 34.50 -13.11
CA ASP A 500 12.48 34.89 -12.08
C ASP A 500 11.04 34.73 -12.57
N ASP A 501 10.76 35.17 -13.80
CA ASP A 501 9.44 35.08 -14.41
C ASP A 501 9.07 33.62 -14.69
N LEU A 502 10.01 32.82 -15.22
CA LEU A 502 9.79 31.39 -15.47
C LEU A 502 9.51 30.63 -14.17
N ARG A 503 10.29 30.90 -13.11
CA ARG A 503 10.07 30.31 -11.78
C ARG A 503 8.70 30.68 -11.22
N TYR A 504 8.27 31.92 -11.39
CA TYR A 504 6.94 32.37 -10.97
C TYR A 504 5.82 31.71 -11.80
N LEU A 505 5.93 31.68 -13.12
CA LEU A 505 4.93 31.07 -14.01
C LEU A 505 4.75 29.58 -13.69
N PHE A 506 5.84 28.81 -13.63
CA PHE A 506 5.75 27.37 -13.36
C PHE A 506 5.38 27.07 -11.91
N GLY A 507 6.01 27.77 -10.95
CA GLY A 507 5.88 27.48 -9.52
C GLY A 507 4.60 28.00 -8.90
N GLU A 508 4.25 29.26 -9.14
CA GLU A 508 3.14 29.93 -8.46
C GLU A 508 1.80 29.80 -9.20
N ILE A 509 1.85 29.76 -10.55
CA ILE A 509 0.63 29.70 -11.37
C ILE A 509 0.31 28.27 -11.78
N MET A 510 1.22 27.59 -12.50
CA MET A 510 0.94 26.28 -13.10
C MET A 510 0.83 25.18 -12.04
N TYR A 511 1.92 24.88 -11.34
CA TYR A 511 1.91 23.86 -10.29
C TYR A 511 1.34 24.42 -8.98
N GLY A 512 1.61 25.69 -8.68
CA GLY A 512 1.12 26.38 -7.48
C GLY A 512 -0.39 26.50 -7.40
N GLY A 513 -1.10 26.44 -8.54
CA GLY A 513 -2.56 26.35 -8.56
C GLY A 513 -3.13 25.09 -7.88
N HIS A 514 -2.35 24.01 -7.82
CA HIS A 514 -2.73 22.78 -7.11
C HIS A 514 -2.26 22.77 -5.64
N ILE A 515 -1.20 23.53 -5.32
CA ILE A 515 -0.53 23.45 -4.03
C ILE A 515 -1.20 24.37 -3.00
N ILE A 516 -1.77 23.76 -1.97
CA ILE A 516 -2.48 24.47 -0.90
C ILE A 516 -1.56 24.74 0.30
N ASN A 517 -0.64 23.82 0.62
CA ASN A 517 0.23 23.94 1.79
C ASN A 517 1.42 24.88 1.53
N GLU A 518 1.69 25.79 2.47
CA GLU A 518 2.77 26.78 2.32
C GLU A 518 4.19 26.15 2.28
N PHE A 519 4.44 25.09 3.05
CA PHE A 519 5.73 24.41 3.04
C PHE A 519 5.95 23.60 1.76
N ASP A 520 4.88 23.02 1.20
CA ASP A 520 4.95 22.35 -0.11
C ASP A 520 5.15 23.37 -1.25
N ARG A 521 4.59 24.58 -1.11
CA ARG A 521 4.83 25.68 -2.04
C ARG A 521 6.28 26.15 -1.98
N LEU A 522 6.84 26.28 -0.77
CA LEU A 522 8.25 26.55 -0.55
C LEU A 522 9.13 25.46 -1.19
N LEU A 523 8.80 24.19 -0.98
CA LEU A 523 9.50 23.05 -1.60
C LEU A 523 9.50 23.14 -3.14
N CYS A 524 8.35 23.41 -3.75
CA CYS A 524 8.21 23.61 -5.19
C CYS A 524 9.10 24.75 -5.69
N ALA A 525 9.07 25.90 -5.00
CA ALA A 525 9.90 27.04 -5.33
C ALA A 525 11.40 26.72 -5.21
N THR A 526 11.82 25.98 -4.18
CA THR A 526 13.22 25.56 -3.99
C THR A 526 13.70 24.64 -5.12
N TYR A 527 12.86 23.73 -5.61
CA TYR A 527 13.20 22.92 -6.79
C TYR A 527 13.38 23.76 -8.05
N LEU A 528 12.46 24.70 -8.30
CA LEU A 528 12.56 25.56 -9.47
C LEU A 528 13.76 26.52 -9.36
N GLU A 529 14.13 26.97 -8.17
CA GLU A 529 15.36 27.73 -7.93
C GLU A 529 16.62 26.90 -8.20
N HIS A 530 16.59 25.61 -7.90
CA HIS A 530 17.69 24.71 -8.23
C HIS A 530 17.80 24.41 -9.73
N TYR A 531 16.67 24.17 -10.41
CA TYR A 531 16.68 23.78 -11.83
C TYR A 531 16.75 24.95 -12.79
N MET A 532 16.00 26.02 -12.56
CA MET A 532 15.81 27.11 -13.51
C MET A 532 16.86 28.21 -13.29
N ARG A 533 18.12 27.89 -13.63
CA ARG A 533 19.29 28.77 -13.54
C ARG A 533 20.18 28.62 -14.77
N ASP A 534 21.09 29.58 -14.99
CA ASP A 534 21.96 29.60 -16.18
C ASP A 534 22.77 28.31 -16.35
N GLU A 535 23.21 27.70 -15.24
CA GLU A 535 23.96 26.43 -15.21
C GLU A 535 23.19 25.26 -15.87
N LEU A 536 21.85 25.32 -15.95
CA LEU A 536 21.04 24.31 -16.64
C LEU A 536 21.43 24.15 -18.11
N LEU A 537 21.81 25.25 -18.75
CA LEU A 537 22.20 25.28 -20.15
C LEU A 537 23.66 24.80 -20.36
N ASP A 538 24.43 24.71 -19.27
CA ASP A 538 25.84 24.33 -19.22
C ASP A 538 26.04 22.93 -18.59
N GLU A 539 25.15 21.99 -18.92
CA GLU A 539 25.23 20.57 -18.48
C GLU A 539 25.28 20.37 -16.96
N MET A 540 24.54 21.16 -16.18
CA MET A 540 24.50 21.02 -14.72
C MET A 540 24.11 19.61 -14.25
N GLU A 541 24.56 19.29 -13.04
CA GLU A 541 24.07 18.14 -12.28
C GLU A 541 22.62 18.39 -11.83
N LEU A 542 21.70 17.48 -12.18
CA LEU A 542 20.27 17.63 -11.89
C LEU A 542 19.87 17.04 -10.53
N PHE A 543 20.70 16.19 -9.94
CA PHE A 543 20.41 15.65 -8.63
C PHE A 543 20.76 16.70 -7.56
N PRO A 544 19.79 17.14 -6.74
CA PRO A 544 20.07 18.16 -5.74
C PRO A 544 20.98 17.61 -4.63
N CYS A 545 21.90 18.45 -4.15
CA CYS A 545 22.66 18.21 -2.91
C CYS A 545 23.53 16.95 -2.89
N LEU A 546 24.12 16.57 -4.03
CA LEU A 546 25.13 15.49 -4.10
C LEU A 546 26.44 15.88 -3.40
N ASP A 547 27.08 14.90 -2.75
CA ASP A 547 28.48 14.99 -2.33
C ASP A 547 29.40 14.67 -3.53
N ASP A 548 30.60 15.27 -3.57
CA ASP A 548 31.58 15.21 -4.68
C ASP A 548 31.95 13.79 -5.18
N ALA A 549 31.61 12.74 -4.42
CA ALA A 549 31.93 11.35 -4.72
C ALA A 549 30.85 10.59 -5.53
N THR A 550 29.69 11.19 -5.78
CA THR A 550 28.54 10.51 -6.42
C THR A 550 28.11 11.28 -7.67
N SER A 551 28.22 10.67 -8.85
CA SER A 551 27.70 11.24 -10.10
C SER A 551 26.24 10.86 -10.30
N GLY A 552 25.36 11.84 -10.53
CA GLY A 552 23.97 11.62 -10.89
C GLY A 552 23.72 11.85 -12.39
N LEU A 553 22.51 12.33 -12.71
CA LEU A 553 22.13 12.71 -14.06
C LEU A 553 22.55 14.16 -14.36
N ARG A 554 23.37 14.35 -15.41
CA ARG A 554 23.64 15.68 -15.97
C ARG A 554 22.61 16.09 -17.00
N ALA A 555 22.35 17.40 -17.07
CA ALA A 555 21.56 17.98 -18.15
C ALA A 555 22.24 17.71 -19.50
N PRO A 556 21.50 17.27 -20.53
CA PRO A 556 22.06 17.02 -21.85
C PRO A 556 22.44 18.36 -22.51
N ALA A 557 23.48 18.34 -23.35
CA ALA A 557 23.80 19.48 -24.21
C ALA A 557 22.57 19.92 -25.01
N THR A 558 22.33 21.24 -25.02
CA THR A 558 21.17 21.89 -25.63
C THR A 558 21.01 21.66 -27.14
N SER A 559 22.06 21.21 -27.82
CA SER A 559 22.09 20.92 -29.26
C SER A 559 21.76 19.48 -29.63
N LYS A 560 21.52 18.58 -28.66
CA LYS A 560 21.25 17.16 -28.93
C LYS A 560 19.88 16.93 -29.56
N SER A 561 19.81 15.94 -30.45
CA SER A 561 18.58 15.50 -31.09
C SER A 561 17.67 14.75 -30.11
N TYR A 562 16.39 14.64 -30.46
CA TYR A 562 15.37 13.94 -29.67
C TYR A 562 15.79 12.51 -29.26
N ASP A 563 16.30 11.73 -30.20
CA ASP A 563 16.68 10.33 -29.96
C ASP A 563 17.92 10.19 -29.06
N THR A 564 18.88 11.12 -29.19
CA THR A 564 20.07 11.15 -28.34
C THR A 564 19.72 11.43 -26.88
N ILE A 565 18.64 12.20 -26.62
CA ILE A 565 18.17 12.48 -25.27
C ILE A 565 17.51 11.25 -24.64
N LEU A 566 16.74 10.49 -25.42
CA LEU A 566 16.17 9.22 -24.95
C LEU A 566 17.27 8.22 -24.58
N GLU A 567 18.31 8.09 -25.41
CA GLU A 567 19.48 7.28 -25.10
C GLU A 567 20.23 7.78 -23.85
N HIS A 568 20.34 9.10 -23.67
CA HIS A 568 20.93 9.72 -22.48
C HIS A 568 20.16 9.39 -21.20
N ILE A 569 18.82 9.39 -21.25
CA ILE A 569 17.97 8.96 -20.13
C ILE A 569 18.16 7.47 -19.86
N ASP A 570 18.22 6.65 -20.92
CA ASP A 570 18.32 5.19 -20.77
C ASP A 570 19.67 4.73 -20.19
N THR A 571 20.74 5.46 -20.45
CA THR A 571 22.10 5.09 -20.03
C THR A 571 22.53 5.68 -18.69
N ASN A 572 22.12 6.92 -18.36
CA ASN A 572 22.63 7.63 -17.18
C ASN A 572 21.74 7.50 -15.93
N LEU A 573 20.51 7.00 -16.06
CA LEU A 573 19.63 6.71 -14.92
C LEU A 573 19.60 5.20 -14.67
N GLU A 574 20.27 4.76 -13.61
CA GLU A 574 20.22 3.40 -13.09
C GLU A 574 19.59 3.37 -11.69
N GLY A 575 18.34 2.89 -11.60
CA GLY A 575 17.60 2.78 -10.34
C GLY A 575 17.11 4.13 -9.78
N ASP A 576 16.16 4.05 -8.84
CA ASP A 576 15.65 5.24 -8.14
C ASP A 576 16.38 5.41 -6.81
N SER A 577 17.12 6.50 -6.65
CA SER A 577 17.78 6.86 -5.39
C SER A 577 17.07 8.05 -4.74
N PRO A 578 16.85 8.07 -3.41
CA PRO A 578 16.34 9.24 -2.69
C PRO A 578 17.12 10.52 -2.98
N LEU A 579 18.42 10.39 -3.24
CA LEU A 579 19.30 11.50 -3.55
C LEU A 579 18.88 12.22 -4.84
N ALA A 580 18.28 11.51 -5.81
CA ALA A 580 17.76 12.12 -7.03
C ALA A 580 16.65 13.13 -6.74
N TYR A 581 15.94 12.96 -5.62
CA TYR A 581 14.91 13.88 -5.15
C TYR A 581 15.45 14.87 -4.11
N GLY A 582 16.74 14.87 -3.79
CA GLY A 582 17.30 15.68 -2.69
C GLY A 582 16.92 15.19 -1.29
N LEU A 583 16.46 13.93 -1.17
CA LEU A 583 16.15 13.27 0.10
C LEU A 583 17.37 12.50 0.62
N HIS A 584 17.46 12.34 1.94
CA HIS A 584 18.46 11.48 2.55
C HIS A 584 18.17 9.99 2.26
N MET A 585 19.20 9.13 2.21
CA MET A 585 19.04 7.68 1.93
C MET A 585 18.10 6.98 2.92
N ASN A 586 17.98 7.49 4.15
CA ASN A 586 17.07 6.94 5.16
C ASN A 586 15.59 7.05 4.75
N ALA A 587 15.24 7.97 3.84
CA ALA A 587 13.89 8.10 3.32
C ALA A 587 13.43 6.83 2.58
N GLU A 588 14.34 6.17 1.85
CA GLU A 588 14.04 4.89 1.20
C GLU A 588 13.80 3.77 2.21
N VAL A 589 14.58 3.73 3.30
CA VAL A 589 14.42 2.72 4.35
C VAL A 589 13.02 2.83 4.97
N GLY A 590 12.60 4.04 5.34
CA GLY A 590 11.25 4.27 5.88
C GLY A 590 10.16 3.89 4.88
N PHE A 591 10.23 4.43 3.67
CA PHE A 591 9.25 4.13 2.61
C PHE A 591 9.10 2.63 2.34
N ARG A 592 10.22 1.89 2.22
CA ARG A 592 10.16 0.45 1.97
C ARG A 592 9.68 -0.34 3.19
N THR A 593 9.95 0.13 4.40
CA THR A 593 9.42 -0.46 5.63
C THR A 593 7.90 -0.29 5.68
N ASP A 594 7.37 0.90 5.40
CA ASP A 594 5.92 1.16 5.33
C ASP A 594 5.24 0.28 4.26
N GLN A 595 5.89 0.08 3.10
CA GLN A 595 5.40 -0.85 2.08
C GLN A 595 5.37 -2.31 2.56
N ALA A 596 6.40 -2.75 3.28
CA ALA A 596 6.44 -4.07 3.86
C ALA A 596 5.33 -4.26 4.88
N GLU A 597 5.14 -3.31 5.79
CA GLU A 597 4.07 -3.35 6.79
C GLU A 597 2.68 -3.40 6.17
N LEU A 598 2.40 -2.57 5.15
CA LEU A 598 1.14 -2.58 4.43
C LEU A 598 0.89 -3.93 3.72
N LEU A 599 1.93 -4.48 3.11
CA LEU A 599 1.88 -5.78 2.45
C LEU A 599 1.51 -6.88 3.45
N PHE A 600 2.15 -6.91 4.62
CA PHE A 600 1.89 -7.92 5.66
C PHE A 600 0.56 -7.72 6.38
N ASP A 601 0.12 -6.48 6.63
CA ASP A 601 -1.21 -6.22 7.17
C ASP A 601 -2.30 -6.72 6.20
N THR A 602 -2.10 -6.53 4.89
CA THR A 602 -3.03 -7.03 3.87
C THR A 602 -3.04 -8.56 3.80
N ILE A 603 -1.88 -9.22 3.85
CA ILE A 603 -1.78 -10.69 3.91
C ILE A 603 -2.42 -11.23 5.18
N LEU A 604 -2.22 -10.56 6.32
CA LEU A 604 -2.82 -10.91 7.59
C LEU A 604 -4.34 -10.79 7.51
N ARG A 605 -4.90 -9.73 6.92
CA ARG A 605 -6.35 -9.58 6.68
C ARG A 605 -6.91 -10.75 5.86
N LEU A 606 -6.22 -11.14 4.79
CA LEU A 606 -6.60 -12.29 3.96
C LEU A 606 -6.51 -13.62 4.73
N SER A 607 -5.56 -13.73 5.67
CA SER A 607 -5.30 -14.94 6.46
C SER A 607 -6.18 -15.07 7.71
N LEU A 608 -6.57 -13.97 8.36
CA LEU A 608 -7.35 -13.96 9.61
C LEU A 608 -8.74 -14.56 9.42
N GLN A 609 -9.34 -14.42 8.23
CA GLN A 609 -10.63 -15.05 7.95
C GLN A 609 -10.54 -16.59 7.91
N ASP A 610 -9.37 -17.16 7.55
CA ASP A 610 -9.10 -18.61 7.64
C ASP A 610 -8.88 -19.09 9.08
N LEU A 611 -8.39 -18.20 9.96
CA LEU A 611 -8.20 -18.49 11.38
C LEU A 611 -9.53 -18.38 12.15
N VAL A 612 -10.34 -17.36 11.88
CA VAL A 612 -11.68 -17.17 12.50
C VAL A 612 -12.67 -18.26 12.06
N SER A 613 -12.54 -18.78 10.84
CA SER A 613 -13.38 -19.89 10.37
C SER A 613 -12.96 -21.26 10.93
N LYS A 614 -11.74 -21.40 11.46
CA LYS A 614 -11.23 -22.67 12.03
C LYS A 614 -11.10 -22.67 13.56
N GLN A 615 -10.89 -21.53 14.18
CA GLN A 615 -10.93 -21.33 15.63
C GLN A 615 -12.22 -20.56 15.93
N GLY A 616 -13.23 -21.23 16.48
CA GLY A 616 -14.56 -20.65 16.67
C GLY A 616 -14.58 -19.31 17.45
N PRO A 617 -15.73 -18.60 17.45
CA PRO A 617 -15.88 -17.23 17.95
C PRO A 617 -15.43 -16.99 19.41
N HIS A 618 -15.26 -18.04 20.21
CA HIS A 618 -14.86 -17.94 21.61
C HIS A 618 -13.38 -17.57 21.83
N SER A 619 -12.46 -17.85 20.90
CA SER A 619 -11.03 -17.54 21.12
C SER A 619 -10.70 -16.06 20.91
N SER A 620 -11.35 -15.40 19.94
CA SER A 620 -11.20 -13.97 19.69
C SER A 620 -11.82 -13.15 20.80
N GLN A 621 -13.01 -13.53 21.27
CA GLN A 621 -13.68 -12.87 22.40
C GLN A 621 -12.81 -12.90 23.66
N ASN A 622 -12.25 -14.06 24.03
CA ASN A 622 -11.42 -14.19 25.23
C ASN A 622 -10.18 -13.26 25.20
N ARG A 623 -9.49 -13.16 24.05
CA ARG A 623 -8.33 -12.27 23.89
C ARG A 623 -8.72 -10.79 24.01
N SER A 624 -9.84 -10.40 23.40
CA SER A 624 -10.35 -9.04 23.53
C SER A 624 -10.75 -8.71 24.97
N GLU A 625 -11.34 -9.67 25.67
CA GLU A 625 -11.77 -9.52 27.06
C GLU A 625 -10.59 -9.37 28.03
N GLU A 626 -9.49 -10.10 27.81
CA GLU A 626 -8.23 -9.93 28.56
C GLU A 626 -7.67 -8.51 28.43
N VAL A 627 -7.54 -8.01 27.19
CA VAL A 627 -7.04 -6.64 26.92
C VAL A 627 -7.99 -5.60 27.49
N LEU A 628 -9.30 -5.80 27.34
CA LEU A 628 -10.33 -4.91 27.89
C LEU A 628 -10.23 -4.80 29.40
N LYS A 629 -10.06 -5.93 30.11
CA LYS A 629 -9.96 -5.96 31.58
C LYS A 629 -8.72 -5.23 32.06
N ASP A 630 -7.57 -5.47 31.42
CA ASP A 630 -6.32 -4.78 31.73
C ASP A 630 -6.45 -3.25 31.57
N ILE A 631 -7.08 -2.77 30.49
CA ILE A 631 -7.30 -1.33 30.29
C ILE A 631 -8.27 -0.77 31.34
N LEU A 632 -9.36 -1.48 31.66
CA LEU A 632 -10.30 -1.01 32.66
C LEU A 632 -9.68 -0.95 34.06
N GLU A 633 -8.87 -1.92 34.45
CA GLU A 633 -8.19 -1.92 35.75
C GLU A 633 -7.22 -0.75 35.90
N ASN A 634 -6.49 -0.39 34.83
CA ASN A 634 -5.47 0.65 34.87
C ASN A 634 -6.00 2.09 34.74
N TYR A 635 -7.13 2.32 34.07
CA TYR A 635 -7.60 3.67 33.72
C TYR A 635 -8.96 4.07 34.31
N LYS A 636 -9.76 3.14 34.84
CA LYS A 636 -11.13 3.42 35.30
C LYS A 636 -11.20 4.50 36.39
N ASP A 637 -10.20 4.55 37.28
CA ASP A 637 -10.15 5.49 38.39
C ASP A 637 -9.29 6.73 38.10
N ASN A 638 -8.68 6.82 36.92
CA ASN A 638 -7.80 7.92 36.54
C ASN A 638 -8.62 9.14 36.11
N ARG A 639 -9.08 9.94 37.08
CA ARG A 639 -9.87 11.14 36.83
C ARG A 639 -9.35 12.33 37.62
N PHE A 640 -9.22 13.47 36.95
CA PHE A 640 -8.85 14.73 37.61
C PHE A 640 -10.09 15.46 38.16
N ASP A 641 -10.02 15.91 39.41
CA ASP A 641 -11.04 16.78 40.02
C ASP A 641 -10.85 18.23 39.58
N VAL A 642 -11.30 18.53 38.35
CA VAL A 642 -11.18 19.87 37.75
C VAL A 642 -11.86 20.96 38.59
N PRO A 643 -13.08 20.78 39.15
CA PRO A 643 -13.68 21.77 40.05
C PRO A 643 -12.84 22.05 41.30
N GLY A 644 -12.26 21.01 41.91
CA GLY A 644 -11.35 21.15 43.05
C GLY A 644 -10.09 21.94 42.69
N LEU A 645 -9.51 21.67 41.52
CA LEU A 645 -8.33 22.38 41.02
C LEU A 645 -8.61 23.86 40.75
N LEU A 646 -9.74 24.17 40.10
CA LEU A 646 -10.16 25.55 39.86
C LEU A 646 -10.36 26.34 41.17
N ALA A 647 -10.83 25.69 42.24
CA ALA A 647 -10.98 26.33 43.54
C ALA A 647 -9.65 26.53 44.28
N SER A 648 -8.59 25.81 43.90
CA SER A 648 -7.27 25.87 44.53
C SER A 648 -6.34 26.95 43.97
N ILE A 649 -6.68 27.54 42.82
CA ILE A 649 -5.85 28.52 42.11
C ILE A 649 -6.39 29.93 42.40
N ASP A 650 -5.59 30.77 43.05
CA ASP A 650 -6.01 32.13 43.45
C ASP A 650 -6.02 33.12 42.27
N ASP A 651 -5.05 33.05 41.35
CA ASP A 651 -4.97 33.90 40.15
C ASP A 651 -4.82 33.04 38.88
N MET A 652 -5.84 33.11 38.00
CA MET A 652 -5.89 32.32 36.77
C MET A 652 -5.02 32.95 35.68
N GLY A 653 -3.75 32.56 35.63
CA GLY A 653 -2.82 32.93 34.58
C GLY A 653 -2.99 32.12 33.28
N PRO A 654 -2.22 32.47 32.22
CA PRO A 654 -2.29 31.75 30.95
C PRO A 654 -1.87 30.28 31.02
N PHE A 655 -0.89 29.90 31.85
CA PHE A 655 -0.40 28.53 31.94
C PHE A 655 -1.37 27.63 32.72
N GLU A 656 -1.98 28.17 33.76
CA GLU A 656 -3.00 27.55 34.60
C GLU A 656 -4.24 27.22 33.77
N ASN A 657 -4.65 28.12 32.87
CA ASN A 657 -5.74 27.86 31.93
C ASN A 657 -5.43 26.71 30.96
N VAL A 658 -4.18 26.62 30.47
CA VAL A 658 -3.76 25.51 29.62
C VAL A 658 -3.81 24.21 30.41
N PHE A 659 -3.26 24.19 31.62
CA PHE A 659 -3.27 23.01 32.48
C PHE A 659 -4.68 22.46 32.73
N ILE A 660 -5.62 23.35 33.06
CA ILE A 660 -7.01 22.95 33.31
C ILE A 660 -7.68 22.39 32.06
N GLN A 661 -7.48 23.02 30.89
CA GLN A 661 -8.01 22.50 29.62
C GLN A 661 -7.46 21.13 29.26
N GLU A 662 -6.18 20.88 29.56
CA GLU A 662 -5.53 19.59 29.34
C GLU A 662 -6.12 18.51 30.25
N CYS A 663 -6.37 18.83 31.52
CA CYS A 663 -7.05 17.92 32.46
C CYS A 663 -8.49 17.59 32.02
N GLU A 664 -9.25 18.58 31.57
CA GLU A 664 -10.61 18.38 31.04
C GLU A 664 -10.62 17.47 29.81
N ARG A 665 -9.70 17.69 28.86
CA ARG A 665 -9.58 16.86 27.65
C ARG A 665 -9.21 15.42 27.97
N LEU A 666 -8.28 15.22 28.90
CA LEU A 666 -7.91 13.86 29.31
C LEU A 666 -9.08 13.14 30.00
N ASN A 667 -9.83 13.83 30.86
CA ASN A 667 -11.04 13.26 31.47
C ASN A 667 -12.05 12.82 30.39
N VAL A 668 -12.30 13.65 29.36
CA VAL A 668 -13.20 13.29 28.25
C VAL A 668 -12.71 12.04 27.50
N LEU A 669 -11.41 11.91 27.27
CA LEU A 669 -10.83 10.73 26.63
C LEU A 669 -11.01 9.47 27.50
N ILE A 670 -10.68 9.56 28.79
CA ILE A 670 -10.79 8.43 29.73
C ILE A 670 -12.25 8.01 29.88
N ASP A 671 -13.19 8.96 30.01
CA ASP A 671 -14.62 8.68 30.08
C ASP A 671 -15.12 7.96 28.82
N ALA A 672 -14.67 8.37 27.63
CA ALA A 672 -15.02 7.72 26.37
C ALA A 672 -14.46 6.28 26.28
N MET A 673 -13.21 6.08 26.71
CA MET A 673 -12.58 4.76 26.78
C MET A 673 -13.35 3.83 27.71
N VAL A 674 -13.51 4.24 28.98
CA VAL A 674 -14.18 3.45 30.02
C VAL A 674 -15.62 3.12 29.62
N SER A 675 -16.39 4.10 29.14
CA SER A 675 -17.79 3.86 28.74
C SER A 675 -17.88 2.83 27.61
N SER A 676 -17.06 2.97 26.57
CA SER A 676 -17.08 2.05 25.43
C SER A 676 -16.61 0.62 25.78
N LEU A 677 -15.65 0.48 26.69
CA LEU A 677 -15.18 -0.82 27.17
C LEU A 677 -16.20 -1.48 28.10
N VAL A 678 -16.87 -0.72 28.97
CA VAL A 678 -17.96 -1.25 29.81
C VAL A 678 -19.12 -1.74 28.94
N GLU A 679 -19.50 -0.98 27.91
CA GLU A 679 -20.52 -1.41 26.94
C GLU A 679 -20.11 -2.71 26.22
N LEU A 680 -18.85 -2.84 25.80
CA LEU A 680 -18.35 -4.06 25.15
C LEU A 680 -18.34 -5.27 26.10
N ASP A 681 -17.96 -5.08 27.37
CA ASP A 681 -18.00 -6.12 28.40
C ASP A 681 -19.44 -6.63 28.65
N LEU A 682 -20.42 -5.72 28.71
CA LEU A 682 -21.84 -6.07 28.78
C LEU A 682 -22.32 -6.81 27.52
N GLY A 683 -21.79 -6.44 26.35
CA GLY A 683 -22.03 -7.16 25.09
C GLY A 683 -21.50 -8.60 25.13
N PHE A 684 -20.28 -8.79 25.65
CA PHE A 684 -19.66 -10.11 25.83
C PHE A 684 -20.42 -11.00 26.83
N LYS A 685 -20.99 -10.41 27.88
CA LYS A 685 -21.86 -11.09 28.85
C LYS A 685 -23.26 -11.41 28.32
N GLY A 686 -23.64 -10.87 27.15
CA GLY A 686 -24.95 -11.02 26.56
C GLY A 686 -26.05 -10.17 27.22
N GLU A 687 -25.67 -9.21 28.07
CA GLU A 687 -26.60 -8.26 28.70
C GLU A 687 -27.00 -7.13 27.73
N LEU A 688 -26.11 -6.81 26.77
CA LEU A 688 -26.37 -5.93 25.63
C LEU A 688 -26.24 -6.69 24.31
N THR A 689 -27.04 -6.30 23.32
CA THR A 689 -26.89 -6.81 21.95
C THR A 689 -25.66 -6.18 21.30
N MET A 690 -24.78 -7.01 20.73
CA MET A 690 -23.60 -6.54 19.98
C MET A 690 -24.01 -5.59 18.85
N SER A 691 -23.39 -4.41 18.85
CA SER A 691 -23.57 -3.39 17.82
C SER A 691 -22.35 -3.31 16.91
N GLU A 692 -22.50 -2.73 15.73
CA GLU A 692 -21.38 -2.50 14.79
C GLU A 692 -20.21 -1.77 15.45
N ARG A 693 -20.48 -0.79 16.32
CA ARG A 693 -19.43 -0.06 17.08
C ARG A 693 -18.67 -0.96 18.05
N MET A 694 -19.35 -1.91 18.68
CA MET A 694 -18.73 -2.89 19.59
C MET A 694 -17.88 -3.89 18.81
N GLU A 695 -18.34 -4.32 17.64
CA GLU A 695 -17.58 -5.19 16.75
C GLU A 695 -16.32 -4.49 16.21
N GLU A 696 -16.43 -3.22 15.79
CA GLU A 696 -15.28 -2.39 15.40
C GLU A 696 -14.28 -2.24 16.55
N LEU A 697 -14.76 -1.96 17.76
CA LEU A 697 -13.92 -1.85 18.96
C LEU A 697 -13.21 -3.19 19.25
N GLN A 698 -13.94 -4.30 19.24
CA GLN A 698 -13.39 -5.65 19.42
C GLN A 698 -12.29 -5.93 18.40
N LEU A 699 -12.53 -5.61 17.12
CA LEU A 699 -11.55 -5.77 16.05
C LEU A 699 -10.31 -4.89 16.24
N SER A 700 -10.48 -3.64 16.69
CA SER A 700 -9.36 -2.75 17.03
C SER A 700 -8.50 -3.30 18.16
N LEU A 701 -9.11 -3.81 19.24
CA LEU A 701 -8.39 -4.43 20.36
C LEU A 701 -7.61 -5.67 19.91
N LEU A 702 -8.21 -6.51 19.05
CA LEU A 702 -7.54 -7.69 18.50
C LEU A 702 -6.35 -7.33 17.59
N LYS A 703 -6.44 -6.19 16.90
CA LYS A 703 -5.41 -5.71 15.98
C LYS A 703 -4.32 -4.89 16.66
N ASP A 704 -4.36 -4.71 17.98
CA ASP A 704 -3.44 -3.81 18.69
C ASP A 704 -3.47 -2.38 18.09
N ALA A 705 -4.66 -1.92 17.67
CA ALA A 705 -4.87 -0.63 17.04
C ALA A 705 -5.77 0.25 17.91
N VAL A 706 -5.45 1.54 18.00
CA VAL A 706 -6.28 2.49 18.76
C VAL A 706 -7.64 2.66 18.06
N PRO A 707 -8.77 2.42 18.76
CA PRO A 707 -10.11 2.61 18.21
C PRO A 707 -10.36 4.03 17.69
N ALA A 708 -11.05 4.13 16.54
CA ALA A 708 -11.36 5.41 15.91
C ALA A 708 -12.24 6.34 16.78
N SER A 709 -13.10 5.74 17.61
CA SER A 709 -13.94 6.46 18.58
C SER A 709 -13.08 7.20 19.63
N TRP A 710 -11.98 6.61 20.07
CA TRP A 710 -11.05 7.20 21.03
C TRP A 710 -10.18 8.26 20.34
N LEU A 711 -9.66 7.97 19.14
CA LEU A 711 -8.85 8.93 18.36
C LEU A 711 -9.57 10.24 18.04
N ARG A 712 -10.91 10.25 17.97
CA ARG A 712 -11.69 11.48 17.74
C ARG A 712 -11.63 12.47 18.90
N VAL A 713 -11.40 11.99 20.12
CA VAL A 713 -11.29 12.81 21.34
C VAL A 713 -9.86 12.84 21.89
N ALA A 714 -8.97 11.97 21.39
CA ALA A 714 -7.56 11.94 21.74
C ALA A 714 -6.72 12.97 20.99
N TYR A 715 -5.45 13.06 21.35
CA TYR A 715 -4.41 13.70 20.55
C TYR A 715 -4.07 12.84 19.31
N PRO A 716 -3.59 13.46 18.21
CA PRO A 716 -3.12 12.72 17.05
C PRO A 716 -1.95 11.80 17.41
N THR A 717 -2.03 10.52 17.01
CA THR A 717 -0.96 9.55 17.21
C THR A 717 -0.91 8.55 16.05
N MET A 718 0.22 7.86 15.92
CA MET A 718 0.40 6.73 15.01
C MET A 718 0.79 5.44 15.76
N ARG A 719 0.82 5.47 17.09
CA ARG A 719 1.24 4.33 17.91
C ARG A 719 0.22 3.18 17.85
N PRO A 720 0.69 1.92 17.92
CA PRO A 720 -0.17 0.79 18.25
C PRO A 720 -0.74 0.94 19.66
N LEU A 721 -1.83 0.22 19.95
CA LEU A 721 -2.63 0.39 21.17
C LEU A 721 -1.79 0.28 22.44
N LYS A 722 -0.91 -0.72 22.56
CA LYS A 722 -0.04 -0.86 23.74
C LYS A 722 0.90 0.31 23.97
N LEU A 723 1.60 0.77 22.93
CA LEU A 723 2.50 1.91 23.02
C LEU A 723 1.74 3.21 23.28
N TRP A 724 0.53 3.32 22.73
CA TRP A 724 -0.34 4.45 22.98
C TRP A 724 -0.82 4.50 24.44
N LEU A 725 -1.15 3.35 25.06
CA LEU A 725 -1.51 3.29 26.48
C LEU A 725 -0.33 3.71 27.38
N ALA A 726 0.88 3.21 27.09
CA ALA A 726 2.08 3.63 27.82
C ALA A 726 2.32 5.16 27.71
N ASP A 727 2.17 5.73 26.51
CA ASP A 727 2.24 7.18 26.28
C ASP A 727 1.14 7.93 27.04
N LEU A 728 -0.11 7.44 27.02
CA LEU A 728 -1.23 8.01 27.76
C LEU A 728 -0.97 8.01 29.28
N ALA A 729 -0.36 6.95 29.81
CA ALA A 729 0.02 6.87 31.22
C ALA A 729 1.11 7.89 31.59
N ALA A 730 2.09 8.10 30.71
CA ALA A 730 3.11 9.14 30.89
C ALA A 730 2.50 10.56 30.87
N ARG A 731 1.54 10.82 29.97
CA ARG A 731 0.79 12.10 29.91
C ARG A 731 -0.04 12.35 31.16
N TYR A 732 -0.74 11.33 31.64
CA TYR A 732 -1.47 11.38 32.90
C TYR A 732 -0.52 11.72 34.06
N SER A 733 0.64 11.07 34.12
CA SER A 733 1.65 11.31 35.16
C SER A 733 2.19 12.74 35.14
N GLN A 734 2.43 13.32 33.95
CA GLN A 734 2.83 14.73 33.81
C GLN A 734 1.78 15.70 34.39
N LEU A 735 0.50 15.49 34.08
CA LEU A 735 -0.57 16.35 34.60
C LEU A 735 -0.80 16.13 36.10
N LEU A 736 -0.62 14.90 36.58
CA LEU A 736 -0.70 14.57 38.00
C LEU A 736 0.42 15.25 38.80
N GLU A 737 1.64 15.30 38.29
CA GLU A 737 2.74 16.04 38.92
C GLU A 737 2.41 17.53 39.03
N TRP A 738 1.81 18.10 37.99
CA TRP A 738 1.42 19.50 37.95
C TRP A 738 0.28 19.85 38.91
N THR A 739 -0.59 18.86 39.20
CA THR A 739 -1.68 18.96 40.21
C THR A 739 -1.13 19.25 41.62
N ASN A 740 0.08 18.81 41.95
CA ASN A 740 0.67 19.02 43.27
C ASN A 740 1.02 20.49 43.54
N ASN A 741 1.38 21.26 42.51
CA ASN A 741 1.72 22.68 42.58
C ASN A 741 1.18 23.42 41.34
N PRO A 742 -0.14 23.70 41.28
CA PRO A 742 -0.79 24.19 40.07
C PRO A 742 -0.36 25.61 39.66
N GLU A 743 0.12 26.43 40.60
CA GLU A 743 0.57 27.81 40.35
C GLU A 743 1.98 27.90 39.73
N VAL A 744 2.75 26.81 39.74
CA VAL A 744 4.14 26.81 39.27
C VAL A 744 4.26 25.88 38.06
N ILE A 745 4.55 26.47 36.91
CA ILE A 745 4.95 25.75 35.70
C ILE A 745 6.20 24.89 36.00
N PRO A 746 6.28 23.62 35.56
CA PRO A 746 7.50 22.81 35.67
C PRO A 746 8.69 23.51 34.99
N VAL A 747 9.89 23.36 35.56
CA VAL A 747 11.12 23.99 35.01
C VAL A 747 11.34 23.61 33.55
N VAL A 748 11.11 22.33 33.22
CA VAL A 748 11.10 21.80 31.86
C VAL A 748 9.76 21.12 31.62
N THR A 749 9.05 21.52 30.57
CA THR A 749 7.75 20.95 30.21
C THR A 749 7.92 19.96 29.07
N TRP A 750 7.40 18.75 29.21
CA TRP A 750 7.28 17.81 28.09
C TRP A 750 6.12 18.27 27.19
N ILE A 751 6.45 19.08 26.19
CA ILE A 751 5.47 19.72 25.32
C ILE A 751 4.69 18.68 24.49
N SER A 752 5.37 17.59 24.12
CA SER A 752 4.78 16.50 23.34
C SER A 752 3.72 15.73 24.13
N GLY A 753 3.74 15.81 25.46
CA GLY A 753 2.75 15.21 26.35
C GLY A 753 1.41 15.96 26.40
N LEU A 754 1.36 17.20 25.94
CA LEU A 754 0.13 18.01 25.89
C LEU A 754 -0.75 17.61 24.69
N PHE A 755 -2.08 17.68 24.85
CA PHE A 755 -3.05 17.56 23.77
C PHE A 755 -3.00 18.76 22.83
N ASN A 756 -2.83 19.97 23.39
CA ASN A 756 -2.74 21.20 22.63
C ASN A 756 -1.46 22.00 22.95
N PRO A 757 -0.30 21.59 22.41
CA PRO A 757 0.97 22.29 22.59
C PRO A 757 0.94 23.75 22.08
N GLN A 758 0.07 24.08 21.12
CA GLN A 758 -0.07 25.45 20.63
C GLN A 758 -0.65 26.40 21.69
N SER A 759 -1.57 25.91 22.53
CA SER A 759 -2.07 26.68 23.67
C SER A 759 -0.94 27.01 24.65
N PHE A 760 -0.04 26.06 24.93
CA PHE A 760 1.12 26.28 25.79
C PHE A 760 2.08 27.33 25.21
N LEU A 761 2.39 27.26 23.92
CA LEU A 761 3.22 28.27 23.24
C LEU A 761 2.57 29.65 23.26
N THR A 762 1.25 29.71 23.12
CA THR A 762 0.47 30.96 23.21
C THR A 762 0.52 31.53 24.63
N ALA A 763 0.47 30.69 25.66
CA ALA A 763 0.64 31.11 27.06
C ALA A 763 2.02 31.76 27.30
N ILE A 764 3.10 31.21 26.72
CA ILE A 764 4.43 31.84 26.76
C ILE A 764 4.40 33.25 26.14
N MET A 765 3.74 33.40 24.99
CA MET A 765 3.61 34.69 24.31
C MET A 765 2.80 35.69 25.14
N GLN A 766 1.68 35.26 25.74
CA GLN A 766 0.82 36.10 26.57
C GLN A 766 1.54 36.58 27.83
N CYS A 767 2.23 35.69 28.55
CA CYS A 767 3.00 36.04 29.74
C CYS A 767 4.08 37.07 29.40
N ARG A 768 4.81 36.88 28.31
CA ARG A 768 5.85 37.81 27.86
C ARG A 768 5.30 39.14 27.37
N ALA A 769 4.17 39.14 26.68
CA ALA A 769 3.48 40.34 26.21
C ALA A 769 2.98 41.19 27.39
N ARG A 770 2.46 40.56 28.45
CA ARG A 770 2.06 41.21 29.71
C ARG A 770 3.27 41.82 30.43
N GLU A 771 4.36 41.06 30.56
CA GLU A 771 5.61 41.51 31.21
C GLU A 771 6.23 42.73 30.48
N LYS A 772 6.30 42.67 29.14
CA LYS A 772 6.89 43.74 28.31
C LYS A 772 5.92 44.82 27.87
N LYS A 773 4.63 44.73 28.24
CA LYS A 773 3.56 45.63 27.79
C LYS A 773 3.55 45.84 26.26
N SER A 774 3.65 44.73 25.51
CA SER A 774 3.71 44.72 24.04
C SER A 774 2.47 44.03 23.44
N GLU A 775 2.15 44.33 22.18
CA GLU A 775 1.05 43.67 21.45
C GLU A 775 1.36 42.20 21.16
N LEU A 776 0.40 41.31 21.41
CA LEU A 776 0.54 39.86 21.22
C LEU A 776 0.81 39.49 19.75
N ASP A 777 0.14 40.16 18.81
CA ASP A 777 0.23 39.88 17.36
C ASP A 777 1.64 40.10 16.78
N LYS A 778 2.45 40.93 17.45
CA LYS A 778 3.83 41.22 17.05
C LYS A 778 4.85 40.25 17.65
N MET A 779 4.42 39.31 18.48
CA MET A 779 5.29 38.34 19.14
C MET A 779 5.38 37.05 18.29
N LYS A 780 6.57 36.47 18.19
CA LYS A 780 6.79 35.12 17.66
C LYS A 780 7.62 34.31 18.64
N ILE A 781 7.43 32.99 18.63
CA ILE A 781 8.29 32.05 19.37
C ILE A 781 9.61 31.93 18.63
N MET A 782 10.70 32.17 19.35
CA MET A 782 12.08 31.97 18.92
C MET A 782 12.64 30.81 19.73
N THR A 783 13.22 29.82 19.06
CA THR A 783 13.82 28.66 19.73
C THR A 783 15.32 28.80 19.83
N LYS A 784 15.87 28.55 21.02
CA LYS A 784 17.30 28.44 21.24
C LYS A 784 17.63 27.04 21.77
N MET A 785 18.38 26.28 20.98
CA MET A 785 18.85 24.96 21.36
C MET A 785 19.84 25.05 22.53
N THR A 786 19.67 24.20 23.54
CA THR A 786 20.62 24.07 24.65
C THR A 786 21.60 22.93 24.38
N LYS A 787 22.59 22.78 25.27
CA LYS A 787 23.57 21.67 25.21
C LYS A 787 23.24 20.50 26.14
N LYS A 788 22.14 20.60 26.89
CA LYS A 788 21.74 19.65 27.94
C LYS A 788 20.59 18.78 27.43
N MET A 789 20.68 17.47 27.67
CA MET A 789 19.66 16.51 27.22
C MET A 789 18.59 16.28 28.29
N GLU A 790 18.99 16.22 29.56
CA GLU A 790 18.08 15.84 30.65
C GLU A 790 17.37 17.05 31.27
N ALA A 791 16.11 16.85 31.64
CA ALA A 791 15.30 17.86 32.32
C ALA A 791 15.86 18.20 33.72
N ALA A 792 16.41 17.19 34.41
CA ALA A 792 16.96 17.33 35.76
C ALA A 792 18.17 18.28 35.84
N ASP A 793 18.85 18.54 34.72
CA ASP A 793 19.99 19.46 34.68
C ASP A 793 19.59 20.94 34.79
N PHE A 794 18.29 21.25 34.79
CA PHE A 794 17.76 22.62 34.87
C PHE A 794 17.12 22.88 36.23
N THR A 795 17.65 23.85 36.95
CA THR A 795 17.16 24.25 38.29
C THR A 795 16.41 25.58 38.30
N GLU A 796 16.52 26.38 37.24
CA GLU A 796 15.93 27.72 37.13
C GLU A 796 15.03 27.84 35.90
N HIS A 797 13.95 28.62 36.01
CA HIS A 797 13.06 28.92 34.89
C HIS A 797 13.73 29.80 33.83
N SER A 798 13.30 29.66 32.58
CA SER A 798 13.80 30.49 31.48
C SER A 798 13.32 31.93 31.58
N GLN A 799 14.23 32.90 31.51
CA GLN A 799 13.87 34.32 31.46
C GLN A 799 13.11 34.66 30.16
N GLY A 800 11.81 34.95 30.30
CA GLY A 800 10.93 35.35 29.21
C GLY A 800 10.55 34.23 28.24
N GLY A 801 10.55 32.98 28.71
CA GLY A 801 10.28 31.79 27.92
C GLY A 801 10.00 30.55 28.80
N ALA A 802 10.00 29.37 28.19
CA ALA A 802 9.93 28.09 28.87
C ALA A 802 10.92 27.10 28.25
N TYR A 803 11.43 26.16 29.05
CA TYR A 803 12.20 25.03 28.55
C TYR A 803 11.24 23.89 28.17
N ILE A 804 11.43 23.34 26.97
CA ILE A 804 10.61 22.23 26.45
C ILE A 804 11.48 21.03 26.09
N CYS A 805 10.92 19.83 26.24
CA CYS A 805 11.54 18.58 25.79
C CYS A 805 10.53 17.70 25.02
N GLY A 806 11.01 16.59 24.44
CA GLY A 806 10.18 15.63 23.71
C GLY A 806 10.13 15.82 22.20
N LEU A 807 11.05 16.58 21.62
CA LEU A 807 11.13 16.77 20.17
C LEU A 807 12.22 15.88 19.57
N ALA A 808 11.92 15.26 18.43
CA ALA A 808 12.85 14.48 17.64
C ALA A 808 12.99 15.09 16.24
N LEU A 809 14.21 15.20 15.75
CA LEU A 809 14.53 15.69 14.41
C LEU A 809 14.47 14.53 13.42
N GLU A 810 13.71 14.71 12.35
CA GLU A 810 13.58 13.78 11.24
C GLU A 810 14.28 14.32 9.99
N GLY A 811 15.00 13.45 9.27
CA GLY A 811 15.70 13.79 8.02
C GLY A 811 17.07 14.45 8.21
N ALA A 812 17.45 14.77 9.45
CA ALA A 812 18.75 15.31 9.83
C ALA A 812 19.10 14.93 11.28
N ARG A 813 20.33 15.20 11.70
CA ARG A 813 20.81 15.07 13.08
C ARG A 813 21.13 16.44 13.66
N TRP A 814 20.87 16.62 14.95
CA TRP A 814 21.38 17.76 15.69
C TRP A 814 22.74 17.43 16.30
N ASP A 815 23.78 18.18 15.91
CA ASP A 815 25.07 18.07 16.59
C ASP A 815 25.14 19.01 17.80
N ILE A 816 25.22 18.42 18.99
CA ILE A 816 25.29 19.16 20.27
C ILE A 816 26.61 19.93 20.39
N GLY A 817 27.71 19.37 19.87
CA GLY A 817 29.05 19.95 19.95
C GLY A 817 29.13 21.29 19.25
N HIS A 818 28.78 21.31 17.96
CA HIS A 818 28.78 22.52 17.12
C HIS A 818 27.46 23.31 17.20
N SER A 819 26.40 22.76 17.80
CA SER A 819 25.06 23.37 17.90
C SER A 819 24.49 23.75 16.53
N GLN A 820 24.51 22.78 15.60
CA GLN A 820 24.06 22.93 14.22
C GLN A 820 23.39 21.65 13.70
N VAL A 821 22.61 21.80 12.63
CA VAL A 821 22.04 20.68 11.88
C VAL A 821 23.13 20.04 11.01
N GLU A 822 23.21 18.71 11.05
CA GLU A 822 24.06 17.87 10.21
C GLU A 822 23.23 16.81 9.48
N PRO A 823 23.73 16.24 8.38
CA PRO A 823 23.08 15.09 7.74
C PRO A 823 22.89 13.93 8.74
N ALA A 824 21.77 13.23 8.64
CA ALA A 824 21.50 12.06 9.48
C ALA A 824 22.54 10.97 9.22
N ARG A 825 22.87 10.15 10.23
CA ARG A 825 23.69 8.95 9.96
C ARG A 825 22.87 7.95 9.16
N PRO A 826 23.51 7.08 8.35
CA PRO A 826 22.79 6.00 7.67
C PRO A 826 21.95 5.19 8.66
N ARG A 827 20.66 5.08 8.37
CA ARG A 827 19.59 4.38 9.12
C ARG A 827 19.25 4.95 10.51
N GLU A 828 19.79 6.10 10.87
CA GLU A 828 19.27 6.91 11.99
C GLU A 828 18.04 7.68 11.50
N MET A 829 16.84 7.15 11.77
CA MET A 829 15.59 7.75 11.28
C MET A 829 15.24 9.04 12.02
N PHE A 830 15.52 9.07 13.33
CA PHE A 830 15.22 10.18 14.22
C PHE A 830 16.43 10.49 15.10
N SER A 831 16.69 11.77 15.33
CA SER A 831 17.67 12.27 16.29
C SER A 831 16.94 12.98 17.42
N LEU A 832 17.08 12.50 18.66
CA LEU A 832 16.50 13.19 19.81
C LEU A 832 17.11 14.60 19.96
N MET A 833 16.26 15.58 20.22
CA MET A 833 16.71 16.95 20.46
C MET A 833 17.04 17.18 21.94
N PRO A 834 18.04 18.02 22.24
CA PRO A 834 18.26 18.51 23.59
C PRO A 834 17.07 19.37 24.05
N VAL A 835 17.04 19.70 25.33
CA VAL A 835 16.05 20.65 25.87
C VAL A 835 16.13 21.96 25.10
N ILE A 836 14.98 22.44 24.61
CA ILE A 836 14.88 23.64 23.77
C ILE A 836 14.33 24.78 24.62
N ASN A 837 14.94 25.96 24.53
CA ASN A 837 14.41 27.15 25.17
C ASN A 837 13.52 27.93 24.19
N CYS A 838 12.22 27.94 24.43
CA CYS A 838 11.24 28.69 23.66
C CYS A 838 11.02 30.06 24.29
N LYS A 839 11.42 31.13 23.59
CA LYS A 839 11.27 32.51 24.05
C LYS A 839 10.35 33.29 23.14
N ALA A 840 9.47 34.11 23.71
CA ALA A 840 8.67 35.04 22.92
C ALA A 840 9.43 36.35 22.68
N GLN A 841 9.56 36.76 21.42
CA GLN A 841 10.24 38.00 21.01
C GLN A 841 9.48 38.71 19.90
N SER A 842 9.56 40.05 19.86
CA SER A 842 8.94 40.84 18.79
C SER A 842 9.72 40.73 17.48
N VAL A 843 9.02 40.67 16.34
CA VAL A 843 9.56 40.41 14.98
C VAL A 843 10.41 41.57 14.40
N VAL A 844 11.10 42.35 15.23
CA VAL A 844 11.89 43.50 14.78
C VAL A 844 13.34 43.07 14.55
N GLY A 845 13.64 42.56 13.35
CA GLY A 845 15.02 42.21 12.95
C GLY A 845 15.14 41.49 11.61
N ARG A 846 16.30 41.61 10.95
CA ARG A 846 16.68 40.81 9.77
C ARG A 846 16.77 39.33 10.18
N GLN A 847 16.15 38.45 9.41
CA GLN A 847 16.35 37.00 9.56
C GLN A 847 17.81 36.66 9.21
N ASP A 848 18.50 35.93 10.10
CA ASP A 848 19.85 35.44 9.83
C ASP A 848 19.81 34.41 8.70
N MET A 849 20.60 34.62 7.64
CA MET A 849 20.67 33.71 6.48
C MET A 849 21.16 32.28 6.82
N ARG A 850 21.67 32.06 8.05
CA ARG A 850 22.18 30.77 8.54
C ARG A 850 21.19 30.01 9.43
N VAL A 851 19.93 30.46 9.47
CA VAL A 851 18.87 29.83 10.25
C VAL A 851 17.89 29.14 9.31
N PHE A 852 17.69 27.85 9.53
CA PHE A 852 16.65 27.06 8.90
C PHE A 852 15.39 27.11 9.78
N GLN A 853 14.27 27.53 9.19
CA GLN A 853 12.96 27.50 9.82
C GLN A 853 12.38 26.10 9.69
N CYS A 854 12.63 25.26 10.70
CA CYS A 854 12.23 23.87 10.74
C CYS A 854 10.79 23.74 11.22
N PRO A 855 9.86 23.18 10.43
CA PRO A 855 8.49 22.97 10.86
C PRO A 855 8.41 21.90 11.95
N VAL A 856 7.56 22.13 12.95
CA VAL A 856 7.30 21.21 14.07
C VAL A 856 5.89 20.63 13.93
N TYR A 857 5.79 19.31 13.94
CA TYR A 857 4.53 18.56 13.81
C TYR A 857 4.28 17.68 15.04
N MET A 858 3.01 17.41 15.35
CA MET A 858 2.69 16.45 16.41
C MET A 858 3.09 15.02 16.01
N THR A 859 2.86 14.63 14.75
CA THR A 859 3.09 13.26 14.27
C THR A 859 3.80 13.24 12.93
N GLN A 860 4.29 12.06 12.55
CA GLN A 860 4.92 11.80 11.24
C GLN A 860 3.96 11.99 10.04
N ARG A 861 2.63 12.08 10.25
CA ARG A 861 1.68 12.43 9.17
C ARG A 861 1.86 13.87 8.67
N ARG A 862 2.53 14.73 9.44
CA ARG A 862 2.75 16.15 9.14
C ARG A 862 1.43 16.86 8.82
N GLY A 863 1.41 17.72 7.79
CA GLY A 863 0.21 18.38 7.26
C GLY A 863 -0.70 19.00 8.33
N PRO A 864 -1.86 18.37 8.65
CA PRO A 864 -2.81 18.90 9.63
C PRO A 864 -2.27 18.98 11.07
N THR A 865 -1.14 18.34 11.38
CA THR A 865 -0.56 18.30 12.73
C THR A 865 0.53 19.35 12.97
N TYR A 866 0.62 20.37 12.11
CA TYR A 866 1.57 21.47 12.28
C TYR A 866 1.29 22.28 13.56
N VAL A 867 2.34 22.59 14.32
CA VAL A 867 2.25 23.35 15.57
C VAL A 867 2.91 24.72 15.45
N PHE A 868 4.20 24.77 15.09
CA PHE A 868 4.98 26.01 14.92
C PHE A 868 6.26 25.76 14.13
N SER A 869 7.03 26.81 13.83
CA SER A 869 8.37 26.68 13.22
C SER A 869 9.47 26.96 14.25
N ALA A 870 10.41 26.05 14.38
CA ALA A 870 11.59 26.19 15.22
C ALA A 870 12.78 26.69 14.37
N GLU A 871 13.57 27.56 14.96
CA GLU A 871 14.81 28.07 14.37
C GLU A 871 16.00 27.15 14.70
N LEU A 872 16.54 26.52 13.65
CA LEU A 872 17.72 25.68 13.72
C LEU A 872 18.90 26.36 13.02
N ARG A 873 20.08 26.30 13.63
CA ARG A 873 21.31 26.80 13.00
C ARG A 873 21.84 25.79 11.99
N SER A 874 22.25 26.27 10.83
CA SER A 874 22.83 25.44 9.78
C SER A 874 24.10 26.08 9.21
N LYS A 875 25.08 25.23 8.88
CA LYS A 875 26.23 25.60 8.05
C LYS A 875 25.89 25.59 6.56
N GLU A 876 25.04 24.67 6.14
CA GLU A 876 24.59 24.49 4.76
C GLU A 876 23.42 25.41 4.40
N SER A 877 23.12 25.55 3.10
CA SER A 877 21.95 26.32 2.65
C SER A 877 20.66 25.75 3.23
N LYS A 878 19.70 26.63 3.52
CA LYS A 878 18.34 26.27 3.92
C LYS A 878 17.67 25.35 2.89
N ASP A 879 18.02 25.50 1.62
CA ASP A 879 17.40 24.79 0.49
C ASP A 879 17.64 23.28 0.58
N LYS A 880 18.83 22.87 1.05
CA LYS A 880 19.14 21.45 1.29
C LYS A 880 18.17 20.83 2.29
N TRP A 881 17.86 21.54 3.37
CA TRP A 881 16.98 21.03 4.42
C TRP A 881 15.50 21.06 4.03
N VAL A 882 15.10 22.03 3.21
CA VAL A 882 13.77 22.04 2.58
C VAL A 882 13.62 20.83 1.65
N LEU A 883 14.57 20.59 0.76
CA LEU A 883 14.54 19.45 -0.17
C LEU A 883 14.65 18.10 0.55
N ALA A 884 15.43 18.01 1.61
CA ALA A 884 15.52 16.82 2.46
C ALA A 884 14.26 16.58 3.29
N GLY A 885 13.34 17.55 3.35
CA GLY A 885 12.08 17.46 4.09
C GLY A 885 12.30 17.39 5.60
N VAL A 886 13.30 18.11 6.13
CA VAL A 886 13.64 18.09 7.55
C VAL A 886 12.53 18.72 8.39
N CYS A 887 12.11 18.03 9.45
CA CYS A 887 11.13 18.53 10.39
C CYS A 887 11.42 18.05 11.82
N LEU A 888 10.76 18.68 12.79
CA LEU A 888 10.72 18.21 14.18
C LEU A 888 9.37 17.52 14.44
N ILE A 889 9.41 16.42 15.18
CA ILE A 889 8.25 15.59 15.48
C ILE A 889 8.13 15.41 17.00
N MET A 890 6.92 15.54 17.52
CA MET A 890 6.60 15.37 18.94
C MET A 890 6.35 13.91 19.33
N ASP A 891 5.65 13.15 18.48
CA ASP A 891 5.33 11.74 18.70
C ASP A 891 5.99 10.86 17.63
N ILE A 892 6.99 10.07 18.05
CA ILE A 892 7.68 9.07 17.23
C ILE A 892 7.25 7.66 17.65
N ILE A 893 7.00 6.79 16.68
CA ILE A 893 6.67 5.37 16.92
C ILE A 893 7.95 4.62 17.29
#